data_AF-A0A923NCC8-F1
#
_entry.id   AF-A0A923NCC8-F1
#
_cell.length_a   1.000
_cell.length_b   1.000
_cell.length_c   1.000
_cell.angle_alpha   90.00
_cell.angle_beta   90.00
_cell.angle_gamma   90.00
#
_symmetry.space_group_name_H-M   'P 1'
#
loop_
_entity.id
_entity.type
_entity.pdbx_description
1 polymer ?
#
loop_
_entity_poly.entity_id
_entity_poly.type
_entity_poly.pdbx_seq_one_letter_code
_entity_poly.pdbx_strand_id
1 'polypeptide(L)'
;MGGSVKRSGFDPLQRLLLSTLLLTVLFFGSTATCYGATLKTIPSTNLSVAYSNKLLLGYHNYTATWSGVSGKMIKGKYNYDLLCVPIKTKTGSFTYTDFLDLNFTNVGKINGRQIDAKVHFNSMTVGKRNASGERGDNYFAVCYLADESMWMSSTIAGIGAGYRAPKTIDITTTMYWHDTGKVVNLPFFQCLSDIDAGANYFKEAWEAKSGFSGIFYKYSPCFLRFSGNRAATPKATDVGGNDSLWKAGFYAPTTGGTFRGVFTEGNCATQFMPYSAYTMMSNPVKSSDSRDRNVEGDEIDYTITQKIGKFYVDTMTPYSSLVMTDRLPEGLSYQSAAIYDGSGRDITSRGSLSYDESSRTVSFTMGASWLASIDNYSGQTLCLKIETRVDPVESPLKTVKNSATTTIDKDVKLTSNEICDTLAIPYHVKYEYVCGTKGRKLPKEISTQSGAYQVSDESAYYQGDMVKRKDTPEDGTVYKVVDGDGEEKGSWVLQWDAETQKIDQRDVTFTGTWRYVPAPRLVIEKSISLQSDQLTEAHGAPCFLFRITGASSGKVWYWSVSFRSDSVAKAKTAADGSEKIYRDQDGNTFRIDGDVLRASCPAIRLPEDDYLVEELDPLRFRAVQSESGYVGDFGWQQADTGADSAKISLRLSQMRPGEEGYDASYAKVSFKNEKIDWSRCSHTDLIINMLKKEAKR
;
A
#
# COMPACT_ATOMS: atom_id res chain seq x y z
N MET A 1 53.43 41.90 -43.66
CA MET A 1 52.86 42.85 -44.65
C MET A 1 51.52 42.26 -45.05
N GLY A 2 50.36 42.77 -44.67
CA GLY A 2 49.89 44.14 -44.71
C GLY A 2 48.76 44.19 -45.76
N GLY A 3 47.55 44.59 -45.36
CA GLY A 3 46.54 45.08 -46.32
C GLY A 3 45.13 44.46 -46.26
N SER A 4 44.24 45.12 -45.51
CA SER A 4 42.88 45.59 -45.87
C SER A 4 41.87 44.64 -46.56
N VAL A 5 40.71 44.42 -45.92
CA VAL A 5 39.40 44.57 -46.57
C VAL A 5 38.38 45.21 -45.60
N LYS A 6 37.62 46.16 -46.17
CA LYS A 6 36.60 47.06 -45.65
C LYS A 6 35.43 46.38 -44.89
N ARG A 7 34.91 47.06 -43.86
CA ARG A 7 33.52 46.93 -43.39
C ARG A 7 32.76 48.22 -43.72
N SER A 8 31.64 48.10 -44.41
CA SER A 8 30.66 49.16 -44.64
C SER A 8 29.28 48.68 -44.17
N GLY A 9 28.62 49.53 -43.38
CA GLY A 9 27.16 49.64 -43.29
C GLY A 9 26.46 48.77 -42.26
N PHE A 10 26.13 49.35 -41.10
CA PHE A 10 24.95 48.95 -40.31
C PHE A 10 24.11 50.18 -39.95
N ASP A 11 22.81 49.92 -39.97
CA ASP A 11 21.60 50.74 -39.99
C ASP A 11 21.38 51.67 -38.76
N PRO A 12 20.77 52.88 -38.86
CA PRO A 12 20.68 53.85 -37.77
C PRO A 12 19.60 53.59 -36.70
N LEU A 13 18.99 52.40 -36.62
CA LEU A 13 17.85 52.12 -35.73
C LEU A 13 18.18 51.33 -34.44
N GLN A 14 19.46 51.17 -34.09
CA GLN A 14 19.90 50.50 -32.85
C GLN A 14 20.71 51.38 -31.88
N ARG A 15 20.61 52.71 -31.99
CA ARG A 15 21.26 53.68 -31.07
C ARG A 15 20.30 54.34 -30.07
N LEU A 16 19.30 53.62 -29.61
CA LEU A 16 18.41 54.09 -28.55
C LEU A 16 18.25 52.98 -27.50
N LEU A 17 19.16 52.89 -26.53
CA LEU A 17 19.00 52.24 -25.21
C LEU A 17 20.36 52.04 -24.50
N LEU A 18 21.22 53.05 -24.38
CA LEU A 18 22.40 52.95 -23.50
C LEU A 18 23.04 54.31 -23.19
N SER A 19 22.28 55.23 -22.59
CA SER A 19 22.87 56.41 -21.93
C SER A 19 21.81 57.24 -21.18
N THR A 20 21.39 56.78 -20.00
CA THR A 20 20.90 57.63 -18.88
C THR A 20 20.68 56.74 -17.65
N LEU A 21 21.77 56.36 -16.98
CA LEU A 21 21.73 55.83 -15.62
C LEU A 21 22.52 56.78 -14.71
N LEU A 22 21.89 57.91 -14.39
CA LEU A 22 22.23 58.70 -13.21
C LEU A 22 20.93 58.84 -12.40
N LEU A 23 20.54 57.74 -11.73
CA LEU A 23 19.43 57.76 -10.81
C LEU A 23 19.93 58.36 -9.50
N THR A 24 19.74 59.67 -9.34
CA THR A 24 19.82 60.34 -8.06
C THR A 24 18.76 59.71 -7.15
N VAL A 25 19.18 58.78 -6.29
CA VAL A 25 18.33 58.27 -5.20
C VAL A 25 18.18 59.42 -4.19
N LEU A 26 17.22 60.30 -4.48
CA LEU A 26 16.61 61.14 -3.47
C LEU A 26 15.90 60.19 -2.50
N PHE A 27 16.54 59.92 -1.37
CA PHE A 27 15.88 59.45 -0.16
C PHE A 27 14.83 60.49 0.23
N PHE A 28 13.63 60.40 -0.37
CA PHE A 28 12.44 60.81 0.32
C PHE A 28 12.26 59.80 1.44
N GLY A 29 12.88 60.09 2.58
CA GLY A 29 12.44 59.55 3.85
C GLY A 29 11.00 60.03 4.02
N SER A 30 10.05 59.19 3.64
CA SER A 30 8.71 59.29 4.17
C SER A 30 8.88 59.11 5.67
N THR A 31 8.86 60.23 6.41
CA THR A 31 8.48 60.20 7.81
C THR A 31 7.04 59.73 7.83
N ALA A 32 6.86 58.42 7.72
CA ALA A 32 5.59 57.79 8.00
C ALA A 32 5.18 58.27 9.38
N THR A 33 4.05 58.96 9.44
CA THR A 33 3.36 59.27 10.69
C THR A 33 3.33 57.99 11.50
N CYS A 34 3.99 57.97 12.67
CA CYS A 34 3.97 56.80 13.53
C CYS A 34 2.55 56.69 14.11
N TYR A 35 1.68 55.96 13.42
CA TYR A 35 0.45 55.51 14.05
C TYR A 35 0.84 54.66 15.25
N GLY A 36 0.32 55.01 16.43
CA GLY A 36 0.55 54.22 17.64
C GLY A 36 0.07 52.79 17.45
N ALA A 37 0.68 51.87 18.19
CA ALA A 37 0.34 50.47 18.09
C ALA A 37 -1.15 50.24 18.38
N THR A 38 -1.78 49.44 17.54
CA THR A 38 -3.15 48.97 17.76
C THR A 38 -3.13 47.95 18.89
N LEU A 39 -3.84 48.25 19.98
CA LEU A 39 -3.95 47.34 21.11
C LEU A 39 -5.06 46.31 20.87
N LYS A 40 -4.74 45.06 21.15
CA LYS A 40 -5.68 43.93 21.13
C LYS A 40 -5.66 43.25 22.49
N THR A 41 -6.84 42.80 22.93
CA THR A 41 -7.00 42.14 24.21
C THR A 41 -6.95 40.63 24.04
N ILE A 42 -6.08 39.97 24.79
CA ILE A 42 -6.06 38.51 24.91
C ILE A 42 -7.31 38.10 25.73
N PRO A 43 -8.19 37.22 25.22
CA PRO A 43 -9.51 36.98 25.81
C PRO A 43 -9.50 36.45 27.25
N SER A 44 -8.47 35.69 27.64
CA SER A 44 -8.38 35.05 28.95
C SER A 44 -6.93 34.83 29.35
N THR A 45 -6.64 34.89 30.66
CA THR A 45 -5.33 34.54 31.23
C THR A 45 -4.98 33.05 31.11
N ASN A 46 -5.97 32.20 30.82
CA ASN A 46 -5.73 30.78 30.50
C ASN A 46 -5.10 30.59 29.11
N LEU A 47 -5.10 31.62 28.26
CA LEU A 47 -4.43 31.61 26.97
C LEU A 47 -3.06 32.27 27.16
N SER A 48 -1.99 31.51 27.01
CA SER A 48 -0.63 32.02 27.01
C SER A 48 0.17 31.28 25.97
N VAL A 49 1.17 31.96 25.39
CA VAL A 49 2.01 31.32 24.40
C VAL A 49 2.77 30.19 25.08
N ALA A 50 2.76 29.01 24.44
CA ALA A 50 3.46 27.85 24.94
C ALA A 50 4.95 28.17 25.16
N TYR A 51 5.47 27.76 26.32
CA TYR A 51 6.86 28.02 26.68
C TYR A 51 7.86 27.38 25.71
N SER A 52 7.46 26.29 25.05
CA SER A 52 8.21 25.63 23.97
C SER A 52 8.51 26.54 22.78
N ASN A 53 7.78 27.66 22.62
CA ASN A 53 7.96 28.58 21.52
C ASN A 53 8.99 29.68 21.80
N LYS A 54 9.54 29.71 23.01
CA LYS A 54 10.55 30.67 23.46
C LYS A 54 11.90 30.39 22.81
N LEU A 55 12.61 31.45 22.42
CA LEU A 55 13.99 31.37 21.99
C LEU A 55 14.93 31.63 23.17
N LEU A 56 15.94 30.78 23.32
CA LEU A 56 16.81 30.72 24.50
C LEU A 56 17.95 31.74 24.39
N LEU A 57 17.80 32.85 25.10
CA LEU A 57 18.84 33.87 25.26
C LEU A 57 19.40 33.78 26.68
N GLY A 58 20.21 32.75 26.91
CA GLY A 58 20.70 32.39 28.25
C GLY A 58 22.18 32.65 28.44
N TYR A 59 22.66 32.50 29.68
CA TYR A 59 24.10 32.58 29.98
C TYR A 59 24.90 31.39 29.44
N HIS A 60 24.23 30.33 29.00
CA HIS A 60 24.86 29.10 28.50
C HIS A 60 25.33 29.18 27.04
N ASN A 61 24.80 30.10 26.24
CA ASN A 61 24.89 30.00 24.79
C ASN A 61 25.27 31.32 24.11
N TYR A 62 26.01 32.19 24.78
CA TYR A 62 26.35 33.52 24.26
C TYR A 62 27.86 33.80 24.23
N THR A 63 28.22 34.78 23.41
CA THR A 63 29.51 35.48 23.46
C THR A 63 29.26 36.99 23.53
N ALA A 64 30.13 37.72 24.23
CA ALA A 64 30.05 39.17 24.37
C ALA A 64 31.27 39.86 23.75
N THR A 65 31.02 40.85 22.89
CA THR A 65 32.05 41.69 22.28
C THR A 65 31.83 43.13 22.68
N TRP A 66 32.85 43.76 23.26
CA TRP A 66 32.81 45.15 23.71
C TRP A 66 33.55 46.07 22.75
N SER A 67 32.98 47.25 22.50
CA SER A 67 33.53 48.24 21.57
C SER A 67 33.57 49.62 22.24
N GLY A 68 34.74 50.27 22.26
CA GLY A 68 34.88 51.62 22.81
C GLY A 68 34.60 51.75 24.32
N VAL A 69 34.47 50.62 25.04
CA VAL A 69 34.24 50.57 26.49
C VAL A 69 35.02 49.41 27.12
N SER A 70 35.55 49.63 28.32
CA SER A 70 36.16 48.59 29.15
C SER A 70 35.09 47.75 29.86
N GLY A 71 34.18 47.13 29.10
CA GLY A 71 33.13 46.29 29.66
C GLY A 71 33.64 44.92 30.14
N LYS A 72 32.89 44.28 31.03
CA LYS A 72 33.22 42.94 31.57
C LYS A 72 31.99 42.16 31.99
N MET A 73 32.08 40.83 31.94
CA MET A 73 31.10 39.94 32.55
C MET A 73 31.47 39.69 34.02
N ILE A 74 30.45 39.64 34.89
CA ILE A 74 30.60 39.28 36.30
C ILE A 74 29.50 38.30 36.70
N LYS A 75 29.84 37.32 37.54
CA LYS A 75 28.85 36.43 38.16
C LYS A 75 28.04 37.13 39.25
N GLY A 76 26.73 37.03 39.15
CA GLY A 76 25.78 37.58 40.12
C GLY A 76 25.39 36.61 41.22
N LYS A 77 24.47 37.07 42.08
CA LYS A 77 23.94 36.31 43.23
C LYS A 77 23.36 34.93 42.86
N TYR A 78 22.75 34.81 41.69
CA TYR A 78 22.10 33.57 41.20
C TYR A 78 22.90 32.86 40.11
N ASN A 79 24.22 33.09 40.04
CA ASN A 79 25.12 32.59 39.00
C ASN A 79 24.80 33.07 37.56
N TYR A 80 23.89 34.03 37.43
CA TYR A 80 23.63 34.77 36.20
C TYR A 80 24.87 35.54 35.75
N ASP A 81 24.99 35.72 34.44
CA ASP A 81 26.04 36.56 33.87
C ASP A 81 25.56 38.00 33.77
N LEU A 82 26.26 38.92 34.44
CA LEU A 82 25.97 40.35 34.44
C LEU A 82 26.95 41.05 33.52
N LEU A 83 26.42 41.77 32.53
CA LEU A 83 27.22 42.46 31.52
C LEU A 83 27.40 43.89 32.01
N CYS A 84 28.58 44.20 32.52
CA CYS A 84 28.87 45.43 33.23
C CYS A 84 29.71 46.42 32.43
N VAL A 85 29.41 47.71 32.60
CA VAL A 85 30.18 48.84 32.06
C VAL A 85 30.59 49.80 33.19
N PRO A 86 31.67 50.57 33.02
CA PRO A 86 32.10 51.53 34.05
C PRO A 86 31.13 52.72 34.16
N ILE A 87 31.11 53.36 35.32
CA ILE A 87 30.37 54.62 35.52
C ILE A 87 31.29 55.78 35.15
N LYS A 88 30.96 56.52 34.07
CA LYS A 88 31.76 57.68 33.61
C LYS A 88 31.64 58.89 34.54
N THR A 89 30.44 59.13 35.06
CA THR A 89 30.17 60.20 36.03
C THR A 89 28.96 59.86 36.90
N LYS A 90 28.98 60.31 38.16
CA LYS A 90 27.86 60.17 39.11
C LYS A 90 27.00 61.43 39.20
N THR A 91 27.53 62.56 38.74
CA THR A 91 26.90 63.88 38.90
C THR A 91 26.17 64.36 37.64
N GLY A 92 26.57 63.87 36.46
CA GLY A 92 25.97 64.19 35.17
C GLY A 92 25.38 62.98 34.45
N SER A 93 24.90 63.20 33.22
CA SER A 93 24.50 62.14 32.30
C SER A 93 25.69 61.68 31.46
N PHE A 94 25.68 60.42 31.02
CA PHE A 94 26.65 59.90 30.07
C PHE A 94 26.03 58.87 29.14
N THR A 95 26.63 58.70 27.96
CA THR A 95 26.14 57.78 26.93
C THR A 95 27.26 56.84 26.47
N TYR A 96 26.86 55.60 26.20
CA TYR A 96 27.59 54.61 25.40
C TYR A 96 26.87 54.41 24.08
N THR A 97 27.61 54.22 22.99
CA THR A 97 27.08 53.97 21.65
C THR A 97 27.82 52.77 21.05
N ASP A 98 27.09 51.90 20.37
CA ASP A 98 27.60 50.72 19.65
C ASP A 98 28.62 49.91 20.46
N PHE A 99 28.31 49.68 21.74
CA PHE A 99 29.33 49.35 22.74
C PHE A 99 29.35 47.88 23.16
N LEU A 100 28.28 47.14 22.88
CA LEU A 100 28.14 45.73 23.24
C LEU A 100 27.38 44.97 22.16
N ASP A 101 27.95 43.85 21.74
CA ASP A 101 27.29 42.82 20.93
C ASP A 101 27.20 41.54 21.74
N LEU A 102 25.98 41.00 21.87
CA LEU A 102 25.75 39.65 22.38
C LEU A 102 25.35 38.74 21.23
N ASN A 103 26.16 37.74 20.92
CA ASN A 103 25.85 36.74 19.91
C ASN A 103 25.49 35.42 20.61
N PHE A 104 24.25 34.99 20.44
CA PHE A 104 23.69 33.76 20.97
C PHE A 104 23.64 32.69 19.88
N THR A 105 24.13 31.49 20.19
CA THR A 105 24.09 30.33 19.28
C THR A 105 23.02 29.35 19.73
N ASN A 106 22.33 28.73 18.76
CA ASN A 106 21.30 27.72 19.00
C ASN A 106 20.20 28.23 19.95
N VAL A 107 19.62 29.38 19.62
CA VAL A 107 18.51 29.95 20.40
C VAL A 107 17.20 29.19 20.17
N GLY A 108 17.12 28.38 19.11
CA GLY A 108 15.98 27.55 18.78
C GLY A 108 16.12 26.93 17.39
N LYS A 109 15.08 26.25 16.94
CA LYS A 109 15.01 25.65 15.60
C LYS A 109 13.68 26.02 14.93
N ILE A 110 13.68 26.13 13.61
CA ILE A 110 12.47 26.19 12.78
C ILE A 110 12.55 25.05 11.79
N ASN A 111 11.59 24.12 11.84
CA ASN A 111 11.59 22.92 11.00
C ASN A 111 12.95 22.16 11.04
N GLY A 112 13.47 21.95 12.25
CA GLY A 112 14.77 21.30 12.48
C GLY A 112 16.01 22.16 12.17
N ARG A 113 15.87 23.29 11.46
CA ARG A 113 16.97 24.20 11.11
C ARG A 113 17.28 25.15 12.25
N GLN A 114 18.54 25.19 12.68
CA GLN A 114 18.99 26.00 13.83
C GLN A 114 18.98 27.51 13.54
N ILE A 115 18.62 28.27 14.58
CA ILE A 115 18.62 29.73 14.60
C ILE A 115 19.60 30.23 15.67
N ASP A 116 20.31 31.29 15.33
CA ASP A 116 21.16 32.08 16.21
C ASP A 116 20.58 33.50 16.34
N ALA A 117 20.98 34.25 17.37
CA ALA A 117 20.51 35.62 17.57
C ALA A 117 21.66 36.57 17.92
N LYS A 118 21.59 37.80 17.44
CA LYS A 118 22.45 38.91 17.88
C LYS A 118 21.61 39.96 18.57
N VAL A 119 22.04 40.41 19.75
CA VAL A 119 21.53 41.62 20.40
C VAL A 119 22.64 42.67 20.38
N HIS A 120 22.47 43.67 19.54
CA HIS A 120 23.35 44.82 19.41
C HIS A 120 22.85 45.98 20.27
N PHE A 121 23.70 46.49 21.16
CA PHE A 121 23.40 47.66 21.98
C PHE A 121 23.78 48.94 21.22
N ASN A 122 22.81 49.50 20.48
CA ASN A 122 22.99 50.73 19.70
C ASN A 122 23.41 51.89 20.61
N SER A 123 22.74 52.05 21.75
CA SER A 123 23.14 53.03 22.76
C SER A 123 22.60 52.73 24.15
N MET A 124 23.26 53.30 25.15
CA MET A 124 22.76 53.40 26.50
C MET A 124 23.06 54.79 27.05
N THR A 125 22.01 55.54 27.37
CA THR A 125 22.13 56.82 28.08
C THR A 125 21.78 56.61 29.54
N VAL A 126 22.66 57.05 30.43
CA VAL A 126 22.52 56.93 31.88
C VAL A 126 22.55 58.32 32.48
N GLY A 127 21.46 58.71 33.15
CA GLY A 127 21.36 60.01 33.79
C GLY A 127 22.17 60.12 35.09
N LYS A 128 22.00 61.26 35.76
CA LYS A 128 22.61 61.54 37.06
C LYS A 128 22.24 60.46 38.08
N ARG A 129 23.20 60.10 38.94
CA ARG A 129 22.96 59.18 40.06
C ARG A 129 21.93 59.79 41.01
N ASN A 130 20.85 59.06 41.23
CA ASN A 130 19.84 59.41 42.23
C ASN A 130 20.24 58.93 43.63
N ALA A 131 20.76 57.71 43.75
CA ALA A 131 21.26 57.14 45.01
C ALA A 131 22.33 56.08 44.76
N SER A 132 23.09 55.70 45.79
CA SER A 132 24.09 54.65 45.68
C SER A 132 23.47 53.27 45.46
N GLY A 133 24.20 52.42 44.75
CA GLY A 133 23.81 51.04 44.47
C GLY A 133 24.67 50.31 43.44
N GLU A 134 25.55 51.06 42.78
CA GLU A 134 26.64 50.53 41.98
C GLU A 134 27.56 49.60 42.77
N ARG A 135 28.34 48.82 42.03
CA ARG A 135 29.38 47.97 42.62
C ARG A 135 30.52 48.81 43.19
N GLY A 136 31.26 48.23 44.15
CA GLY A 136 32.42 48.86 44.77
C GLY A 136 33.56 49.19 43.81
N ASP A 137 33.64 48.52 42.66
CA ASP A 137 34.60 48.78 41.59
C ASP A 137 34.15 49.85 40.58
N ASN A 138 33.03 50.55 40.87
CA ASN A 138 32.45 51.61 40.02
C ASN A 138 31.90 51.12 38.67
N TYR A 139 31.42 49.88 38.62
CA TYR A 139 30.68 49.30 37.50
C TYR A 139 29.20 49.10 37.84
N PHE A 140 28.37 49.02 36.80
CA PHE A 140 26.98 48.56 36.91
C PHE A 140 26.60 47.68 35.72
N ALA A 141 25.61 46.83 35.87
CA ALA A 141 25.15 45.93 34.81
C ALA A 141 24.14 46.61 33.88
N VAL A 142 24.43 46.53 32.59
CA VAL A 142 23.60 46.98 31.47
C VAL A 142 22.45 46.01 31.24
N CYS A 143 22.74 44.71 31.33
CA CYS A 143 21.78 43.61 31.29
C CYS A 143 22.35 42.43 32.08
N TYR A 144 21.52 41.42 32.31
CA TYR A 144 21.96 40.13 32.79
C TYR A 144 21.29 38.98 32.04
N LEU A 145 21.99 37.84 31.99
CA LEU A 145 21.53 36.62 31.36
C LEU A 145 21.19 35.60 32.45
N ALA A 146 19.90 35.29 32.55
CA ALA A 146 19.41 34.17 33.33
C ALA A 146 19.56 32.87 32.51
N ASP A 147 19.11 31.75 33.06
CA ASP A 147 19.23 30.43 32.43
C ASP A 147 18.63 30.42 31.01
N GLU A 148 17.44 31.00 30.86
CA GLU A 148 16.68 30.91 29.62
C GLU A 148 16.07 32.25 29.15
N SER A 149 16.49 33.38 29.73
CA SER A 149 16.06 34.71 29.27
C SER A 149 17.09 35.79 29.57
N MET A 150 17.09 36.84 28.75
CA MET A 150 17.83 38.06 29.01
C MET A 150 16.94 39.05 29.77
N TRP A 151 17.54 39.82 30.65
CA TRP A 151 16.89 40.89 31.39
C TRP A 151 17.64 42.19 31.19
N MET A 152 16.91 43.25 30.90
CA MET A 152 17.49 44.55 30.58
C MET A 152 17.66 45.37 31.85
N SER A 153 18.83 46.01 32.05
CA SER A 153 19.23 46.64 33.33
C SER A 153 19.38 45.63 34.48
N SER A 154 19.52 46.11 35.71
CA SER A 154 19.71 45.31 36.91
C SER A 154 19.24 46.00 38.19
N THR A 155 18.97 45.21 39.23
CA THR A 155 18.54 45.69 40.55
C THR A 155 19.66 45.58 41.60
N ILE A 156 19.66 46.51 42.56
CA ILE A 156 20.56 46.48 43.73
C ILE A 156 20.19 45.34 44.69
N ALA A 157 18.89 45.16 44.95
CA ALA A 157 18.40 44.22 45.96
C ALA A 157 18.49 42.75 45.54
N GLY A 158 18.46 42.48 44.23
CA GLY A 158 18.40 41.12 43.69
C GLY A 158 19.75 40.56 43.25
N ILE A 159 20.46 41.26 42.36
CA ILE A 159 21.54 40.65 41.54
C ILE A 159 22.93 41.28 41.71
N GLY A 160 23.05 42.35 42.51
CA GLY A 160 24.34 42.83 43.01
C GLY A 160 25.16 43.72 42.07
N ALA A 161 24.55 44.30 41.04
CA ALA A 161 25.21 45.26 40.14
C ALA A 161 24.28 46.36 39.58
N GLY A 162 23.23 46.73 40.33
CA GLY A 162 22.31 47.80 39.95
C GLY A 162 22.94 49.20 39.93
N TYR A 163 22.19 50.19 39.47
CA TYR A 163 22.58 51.60 39.56
C TYR A 163 21.32 52.47 39.62
N ARG A 164 21.08 53.26 40.69
CA ARG A 164 19.88 54.10 40.78
C ARG A 164 20.04 55.38 39.96
N ALA A 165 19.78 55.30 38.68
CA ALA A 165 19.77 56.42 37.73
C ALA A 165 18.80 56.10 36.58
N PRO A 166 18.13 57.10 35.98
CA PRO A 166 17.31 56.86 34.80
C PRO A 166 18.21 56.38 33.66
N LYS A 167 17.78 55.35 32.95
CA LYS A 167 18.48 54.73 31.84
C LYS A 167 17.56 54.65 30.64
N THR A 168 18.14 54.85 29.48
CA THR A 168 17.51 54.52 28.21
C THR A 168 18.46 53.59 27.47
N ILE A 169 18.01 52.37 27.20
CA ILE A 169 18.80 51.31 26.58
C ILE A 169 18.16 50.96 25.24
N ASP A 170 18.88 51.19 24.16
CA ASP A 170 18.41 51.02 22.78
C ASP A 170 19.13 49.82 22.16
N ILE A 171 18.35 48.79 21.81
CA ILE A 171 18.87 47.54 21.26
C ILE A 171 18.25 47.21 19.91
N THR A 172 19.07 46.60 19.05
CA THR A 172 18.64 45.94 17.81
C THR A 172 18.86 44.45 17.98
N THR A 173 17.81 43.65 17.81
CA THR A 173 17.90 42.19 17.80
C THR A 173 17.76 41.68 16.38
N THR A 174 18.65 40.77 15.97
CA THR A 174 18.60 40.10 14.67
C THR A 174 18.70 38.59 14.82
N MET A 175 17.79 37.86 14.18
CA MET A 175 17.78 36.40 14.10
C MET A 175 18.47 35.93 12.82
N TYR A 176 19.31 34.92 12.92
CA TYR A 176 20.08 34.36 11.81
C TYR A 176 19.89 32.86 11.66
N TRP A 177 19.89 32.39 10.42
CA TRP A 177 20.10 30.98 10.15
C TRP A 177 21.55 30.61 10.44
N HIS A 178 21.76 29.62 11.31
CA HIS A 178 23.10 29.22 11.75
C HIS A 178 24.01 28.79 10.58
N ASP A 179 23.45 28.00 9.65
CA ASP A 179 24.16 27.41 8.51
C ASP A 179 24.63 28.43 7.46
N THR A 180 23.91 29.53 7.29
CA THR A 180 24.12 30.49 6.19
C THR A 180 24.50 31.88 6.67
N GLY A 181 24.32 32.19 7.95
CA GLY A 181 24.48 33.54 8.51
C GLY A 181 23.49 34.57 7.96
N LYS A 182 22.49 34.14 7.16
CA LYS A 182 21.48 35.04 6.62
C LYS A 182 20.42 35.37 7.67
N VAL A 183 19.90 36.58 7.63
CA VAL A 183 18.77 36.99 8.48
C VAL A 183 17.56 36.09 8.23
N VAL A 184 16.93 35.63 9.30
CA VAL A 184 15.66 34.89 9.21
C VAL A 184 14.55 35.86 8.83
N ASN A 185 13.99 35.70 7.64
CA ASN A 185 12.92 36.57 7.15
C ASN A 185 11.51 36.08 7.54
N LEU A 186 11.36 35.67 8.80
CA LEU A 186 10.10 35.22 9.39
C LEU A 186 9.72 36.12 10.56
N PRO A 187 8.42 36.32 10.84
CA PRO A 187 7.98 37.04 12.02
C PRO A 187 8.29 36.25 13.29
N PHE A 188 8.68 36.97 14.32
CA PHE A 188 8.81 36.52 15.71
C PHE A 188 7.85 37.35 16.55
N PHE A 189 7.88 37.17 17.87
CA PHE A 189 7.23 38.12 18.76
C PHE A 189 8.01 38.23 20.06
N GLN A 190 8.10 39.46 20.56
CA GLN A 190 8.75 39.74 21.82
C GLN A 190 7.70 39.66 22.93
N CYS A 191 7.95 38.84 23.94
CA CYS A 191 7.24 38.86 25.21
C CYS A 191 7.96 39.82 26.14
N LEU A 192 7.22 40.84 26.61
CA LEU A 192 7.66 41.80 27.61
C LEU A 192 6.90 41.50 28.90
N SER A 193 7.62 41.39 29.99
CA SER A 193 7.06 41.17 31.32
C SER A 193 7.84 41.97 32.37
N ASP A 194 7.18 42.18 33.50
CA ASP A 194 7.74 42.85 34.68
C ASP A 194 7.97 44.35 34.50
N ILE A 195 7.15 45.01 33.66
CA ILE A 195 7.17 46.48 33.51
C ILE A 195 6.33 47.08 34.64
N ASP A 196 6.85 47.09 35.85
CA ASP A 196 6.06 47.33 37.06
C ASP A 196 6.68 48.38 37.99
N ALA A 197 7.94 48.75 37.76
CA ALA A 197 8.71 49.58 38.64
C ALA A 197 8.67 51.09 38.32
N GLY A 198 8.62 51.92 39.37
CA GLY A 198 8.71 53.36 39.21
C GLY A 198 9.27 54.07 40.44
N ALA A 199 9.94 55.19 40.22
CA ALA A 199 10.35 56.12 41.26
C ALA A 199 10.19 57.55 40.76
N ASN A 200 10.42 58.55 41.62
CA ASN A 200 10.29 59.96 41.23
C ASN A 200 11.22 60.35 40.05
N TYR A 201 12.30 59.60 39.83
CA TYR A 201 13.29 59.87 38.77
C TYR A 201 13.15 58.98 37.52
N PHE A 202 12.30 57.95 37.53
CA PHE A 202 12.09 57.08 36.37
C PHE A 202 10.76 56.32 36.44
N LYS A 203 10.22 55.92 35.29
CA LYS A 203 9.16 54.92 35.20
C LYS A 203 9.57 53.86 34.20
N GLU A 204 9.48 52.60 34.60
CA GLU A 204 9.80 51.48 33.72
C GLU A 204 8.91 51.50 32.48
N ALA A 205 9.53 51.31 31.33
CA ALA A 205 8.84 51.35 30.07
C ALA A 205 9.62 50.66 28.96
N TRP A 206 8.89 50.29 27.92
CA TRP A 206 9.44 49.81 26.67
C TRP A 206 8.79 50.52 25.49
N GLU A 207 9.55 50.77 24.43
CA GLU A 207 9.06 51.39 23.20
C GLU A 207 9.57 50.67 21.95
N ALA A 208 8.65 50.29 21.06
CA ALA A 208 9.00 49.75 19.76
C ALA A 208 9.48 50.88 18.82
N LYS A 209 10.62 50.68 18.15
CA LYS A 209 11.15 51.64 17.16
C LYS A 209 10.96 51.14 15.72
N SER A 210 11.42 49.95 15.39
CA SER A 210 11.31 49.39 14.03
C SER A 210 11.24 47.86 14.04
N GLY A 211 10.69 47.27 12.97
CA GLY A 211 10.59 45.82 12.81
C GLY A 211 9.40 45.16 13.53
N PHE A 212 8.46 45.95 14.05
CA PHE A 212 7.24 45.48 14.72
C PHE A 212 6.01 45.65 13.83
N SER A 213 4.99 44.80 14.02
CA SER A 213 3.75 44.80 13.23
C SER A 213 2.87 46.03 13.48
N GLY A 214 3.11 46.77 14.56
CA GLY A 214 2.24 47.84 15.02
C GLY A 214 0.96 47.33 15.71
N ILE A 215 0.89 46.05 16.07
CA ILE A 215 -0.20 45.46 16.88
C ILE A 215 0.39 44.93 18.17
N PHE A 216 -0.14 45.28 19.33
CA PHE A 216 0.29 44.72 20.62
C PHE A 216 -0.85 43.97 21.30
N TYR A 217 -0.52 42.82 21.89
CA TYR A 217 -1.48 41.96 22.58
C TYR A 217 -1.26 42.00 24.08
N LYS A 218 -2.24 42.50 24.82
CA LYS A 218 -2.20 42.57 26.28
C LYS A 218 -3.38 41.82 26.88
N TYR A 219 -3.22 41.35 28.11
CA TYR A 219 -4.34 40.79 28.85
C TYR A 219 -5.28 41.90 29.34
N SER A 220 -6.54 41.55 29.61
CA SER A 220 -7.52 42.48 30.19
C SER A 220 -7.02 43.13 31.50
N PRO A 221 -6.39 42.39 32.45
CA PRO A 221 -5.85 42.96 33.68
C PRO A 221 -4.60 43.84 33.52
N CYS A 222 -4.03 43.95 32.31
CA CYS A 222 -2.81 44.71 32.08
C CYS A 222 -3.03 46.21 32.37
N PHE A 223 -2.27 46.72 33.35
CA PHE A 223 -2.37 48.10 33.84
C PHE A 223 -1.46 49.09 33.10
N LEU A 224 -0.61 48.61 32.19
CA LEU A 224 0.34 49.45 31.47
C LEU A 224 -0.39 50.53 30.67
N ARG A 225 0.18 51.73 30.66
CA ARG A 225 -0.27 52.84 29.83
C ARG A 225 0.45 52.79 28.50
N PHE A 226 -0.32 52.73 27.43
CA PHE A 226 0.18 52.74 26.06
C PHE A 226 0.00 54.13 25.45
N SER A 227 1.06 54.68 24.89
CA SER A 227 1.06 55.95 24.17
C SER A 227 1.93 55.80 22.93
N GLY A 228 1.32 55.85 21.75
CA GLY A 228 2.01 55.49 20.52
C GLY A 228 2.48 54.04 20.57
N ASN A 229 3.79 53.82 20.40
CA ASN A 229 4.43 52.51 20.48
C ASN A 229 5.09 52.23 21.84
N ARG A 230 4.84 53.10 22.83
CA ARG A 230 5.44 53.02 24.16
C ARG A 230 4.45 52.45 25.17
N ALA A 231 4.88 51.43 25.91
CA ALA A 231 4.18 50.87 27.06
C ALA A 231 4.95 51.24 28.34
N ALA A 232 4.26 51.79 29.34
CA ALA A 232 4.90 52.19 30.58
C ALA A 232 4.03 51.92 31.80
N THR A 233 4.67 51.62 32.93
CA THR A 233 3.95 51.51 34.19
C THR A 233 3.36 52.87 34.60
N PRO A 234 2.08 52.94 35.01
CA PRO A 234 1.49 54.19 35.50
C PRO A 234 2.11 54.64 36.83
N LYS A 235 2.44 53.68 37.69
CA LYS A 235 3.00 53.82 39.04
C LYS A 235 3.70 52.52 39.45
N ALA A 236 4.65 52.62 40.37
CA ALA A 236 5.25 51.42 40.98
C ALA A 236 4.15 50.50 41.54
N THR A 237 4.15 49.25 41.10
CA THR A 237 3.18 48.23 41.49
C THR A 237 3.88 46.90 41.51
N ASP A 238 4.16 46.33 42.68
CA ASP A 238 4.87 45.05 42.75
C ASP A 238 3.99 43.92 42.18
N VAL A 239 4.47 43.26 41.13
CA VAL A 239 3.90 42.03 40.61
C VAL A 239 4.93 40.91 40.61
N GLY A 240 4.45 39.66 40.49
CA GLY A 240 5.34 38.51 40.45
C GLY A 240 4.64 37.29 39.87
N GLY A 241 5.41 36.27 39.54
CA GLY A 241 4.90 35.06 38.88
C GLY A 241 4.21 35.41 37.56
N ASN A 242 3.03 34.83 37.31
CA ASN A 242 2.29 35.05 36.07
C ASN A 242 1.80 36.50 35.91
N ASP A 243 1.62 37.25 37.01
CA ASP A 243 1.17 38.64 36.95
C ASP A 243 2.23 39.57 36.31
N SER A 244 3.51 39.19 36.34
CA SER A 244 4.57 39.89 35.60
C SER A 244 4.26 39.98 34.11
N LEU A 245 3.55 39.01 33.54
CA LEU A 245 3.05 39.09 32.17
C LEU A 245 1.60 39.59 32.11
N TRP A 246 0.69 39.06 32.92
CA TRP A 246 -0.74 39.34 32.79
C TRP A 246 -1.11 40.79 33.15
N LYS A 247 -0.43 41.37 34.14
CA LYS A 247 -0.72 42.72 34.65
C LYS A 247 0.34 43.73 34.21
N ALA A 248 1.60 43.32 34.13
CA ALA A 248 2.74 44.18 33.80
C ALA A 248 3.47 43.80 32.50
N GLY A 249 2.79 43.10 31.59
CA GLY A 249 3.39 42.64 30.33
C GLY A 249 2.43 42.62 29.15
N PHE A 250 2.98 42.27 27.99
CA PHE A 250 2.29 42.15 26.70
C PHE A 250 3.19 41.48 25.65
N TYR A 251 2.61 41.11 24.52
CA TYR A 251 3.33 40.58 23.35
C TYR A 251 3.39 41.61 22.23
N ALA A 252 4.55 41.74 21.61
CA ALA A 252 4.83 42.61 20.47
C ALA A 252 5.36 41.80 19.28
N PRO A 253 4.50 41.44 18.30
CA PRO A 253 4.91 40.75 17.08
C PRO A 253 5.80 41.58 16.17
N THR A 254 6.74 40.90 15.52
CA THR A 254 7.67 41.46 14.56
C THR A 254 7.21 41.18 13.14
N THR A 255 7.71 41.95 12.17
CA THR A 255 7.46 41.71 10.74
C THR A 255 8.54 40.88 10.07
N GLY A 256 9.62 40.57 10.79
CA GLY A 256 10.76 39.78 10.33
C GLY A 256 11.77 39.53 11.46
N GLY A 257 12.94 39.02 11.11
CA GLY A 257 13.97 38.65 12.07
C GLY A 257 14.80 39.81 12.64
N THR A 258 14.60 41.06 12.20
CA THR A 258 15.31 42.23 12.75
C THR A 258 14.33 43.24 13.35
N PHE A 259 14.52 43.59 14.61
CA PHE A 259 13.66 44.51 15.34
C PHE A 259 14.42 45.34 16.37
N ARG A 260 13.99 46.58 16.59
CA ARG A 260 14.66 47.56 17.47
C ARG A 260 13.69 48.08 18.53
N GLY A 261 14.09 47.99 19.79
CA GLY A 261 13.30 48.44 20.94
C GLY A 261 14.13 49.23 21.94
N VAL A 262 13.46 50.11 22.68
CA VAL A 262 14.08 50.96 23.69
C VAL A 262 13.49 50.69 25.06
N PHE A 263 14.33 50.37 26.03
CA PHE A 263 13.98 50.16 27.42
C PHE A 263 14.26 51.42 28.22
N THR A 264 13.30 51.84 29.05
CA THR A 264 13.48 52.90 30.03
C THR A 264 13.55 52.26 31.40
N GLU A 265 14.70 52.38 32.04
CA GLU A 265 15.02 51.64 33.27
C GLU A 265 15.49 52.60 34.37
N GLY A 266 15.51 52.11 35.60
CA GLY A 266 16.02 52.84 36.76
C GLY A 266 16.82 51.89 37.62
N ASN A 267 16.25 51.52 38.76
CA ASN A 267 16.74 50.39 39.57
C ASN A 267 15.72 49.25 39.49
N CYS A 268 15.55 48.74 38.28
CA CYS A 268 14.62 47.69 37.87
C CYS A 268 15.26 46.94 36.70
N ALA A 269 14.60 45.86 36.27
CA ALA A 269 14.96 45.17 35.05
C ALA A 269 13.73 44.57 34.39
N THR A 270 13.52 44.90 33.12
CA THR A 270 12.46 44.28 32.30
C THR A 270 12.97 42.98 31.65
N GLN A 271 12.15 41.94 31.64
CA GLN A 271 12.47 40.68 30.98
C GLN A 271 12.33 40.79 29.45
N PHE A 272 13.30 40.28 28.71
CA PHE A 272 13.33 40.22 27.25
C PHE A 272 13.32 38.77 26.77
N MET A 273 12.21 38.35 26.15
CA MET A 273 12.06 37.00 25.61
C MET A 273 11.49 37.04 24.19
N PRO A 274 12.30 36.74 23.16
CA PRO A 274 11.76 36.51 21.83
C PRO A 274 11.19 35.09 21.71
N TYR A 275 10.12 34.96 20.92
CA TYR A 275 9.43 33.71 20.64
C TYR A 275 9.26 33.53 19.12
N SER A 276 9.14 32.29 18.68
CA SER A 276 8.85 31.92 17.30
C SER A 276 7.67 30.96 17.22
N ALA A 277 6.70 31.29 16.37
CA ALA A 277 5.53 30.45 16.10
C ALA A 277 5.88 29.13 15.37
N TYR A 278 7.10 29.01 14.87
CA TYR A 278 7.52 27.92 13.97
C TYR A 278 8.43 26.88 14.63
N THR A 279 8.70 27.05 15.92
CA THR A 279 9.56 26.17 16.72
C THR A 279 9.02 24.74 16.84
N MET A 280 7.70 24.60 16.86
CA MET A 280 6.99 23.34 17.10
C MET A 280 5.88 23.11 16.07
N MET A 281 6.15 23.31 14.77
CA MET A 281 5.17 22.97 13.72
C MET A 281 5.17 21.49 13.39
N SER A 282 3.97 20.94 13.24
CA SER A 282 3.77 19.55 12.81
C SER A 282 3.91 19.45 11.30
N ASN A 283 4.67 18.45 10.83
CA ASN A 283 4.68 18.08 9.42
C ASN A 283 3.27 17.68 8.96
N PRO A 284 2.93 17.91 7.68
CA PRO A 284 1.68 17.41 7.14
C PRO A 284 1.66 15.87 7.17
N VAL A 285 0.48 15.28 7.21
CA VAL A 285 0.31 13.82 7.12
C VAL A 285 -0.43 13.50 5.84
N LYS A 286 0.10 12.56 5.06
CA LYS A 286 -0.49 12.09 3.80
C LYS A 286 -0.98 10.66 3.94
N SER A 287 -2.17 10.39 3.42
CA SER A 287 -2.75 9.05 3.31
C SER A 287 -3.43 8.88 1.96
N SER A 288 -3.67 7.63 1.58
CA SER A 288 -4.52 7.21 0.47
C SER A 288 -5.60 6.26 0.98
N ASP A 289 -6.69 6.13 0.24
CA ASP A 289 -7.70 5.06 0.40
C ASP A 289 -7.44 3.86 -0.52
N SER A 290 -6.20 3.80 -1.05
CA SER A 290 -5.74 2.79 -1.99
C SER A 290 -6.01 1.37 -1.48
N ARG A 291 -6.38 0.48 -2.40
CA ARG A 291 -6.50 -0.96 -2.15
C ARG A 291 -5.12 -1.64 -2.17
N ASP A 292 -5.06 -2.91 -1.76
CA ASP A 292 -3.84 -3.72 -1.87
C ASP A 292 -3.28 -3.75 -3.30
N ARG A 293 -4.18 -3.78 -4.29
CA ARG A 293 -3.90 -3.71 -5.74
C ARG A 293 -4.98 -2.89 -6.41
N ASN A 294 -4.59 -1.88 -7.19
CA ASN A 294 -5.49 -1.00 -7.91
C ASN A 294 -5.26 -1.22 -9.41
N VAL A 295 -6.33 -1.37 -10.17
CA VAL A 295 -6.29 -1.65 -11.60
C VAL A 295 -6.66 -0.41 -12.40
N GLU A 296 -6.43 -0.45 -13.71
CA GLU A 296 -6.85 0.63 -14.61
C GLU A 296 -8.31 1.05 -14.36
N GLY A 297 -8.54 2.36 -14.24
CA GLY A 297 -9.86 2.93 -14.01
C GLY A 297 -10.29 3.02 -12.55
N ASP A 298 -9.63 2.34 -11.61
CA ASP A 298 -9.86 2.53 -10.16
C ASP A 298 -9.57 3.98 -9.75
N GLU A 299 -10.25 4.44 -8.71
CA GLU A 299 -10.00 5.74 -8.07
C GLU A 299 -9.09 5.54 -6.85
N ILE A 300 -8.16 6.48 -6.67
CA ILE A 300 -7.30 6.58 -5.48
C ILE A 300 -7.36 8.02 -5.00
N ASP A 301 -7.91 8.21 -3.81
CA ASP A 301 -8.06 9.51 -3.18
C ASP A 301 -6.92 9.76 -2.19
N TYR A 302 -6.18 10.83 -2.43
CA TYR A 302 -5.16 11.29 -1.52
C TYR A 302 -5.72 12.32 -0.55
N THR A 303 -5.41 12.14 0.73
CA THR A 303 -5.71 13.11 1.79
C THR A 303 -4.41 13.63 2.39
N ILE A 304 -4.22 14.95 2.37
CA ILE A 304 -3.11 15.66 2.99
C ILE A 304 -3.66 16.53 4.11
N THR A 305 -3.20 16.32 5.33
CA THR A 305 -3.64 17.09 6.51
C THR A 305 -2.52 17.96 7.04
N GLN A 306 -2.82 19.22 7.34
CA GLN A 306 -1.88 20.17 7.97
C GLN A 306 -2.54 20.81 9.19
N LYS A 307 -1.97 20.58 10.37
CA LYS A 307 -2.36 21.30 11.59
C LYS A 307 -1.82 22.73 11.53
N ILE A 308 -2.68 23.72 11.78
CA ILE A 308 -2.30 25.13 11.87
C ILE A 308 -2.28 25.60 13.34
N GLY A 309 -1.56 26.69 13.61
CA GLY A 309 -1.42 27.22 14.97
C GLY A 309 -2.73 27.76 15.54
N LYS A 310 -2.84 27.71 16.87
CA LYS A 310 -3.88 28.37 17.66
C LYS A 310 -3.43 29.77 18.07
N PHE A 311 -4.20 30.79 17.74
CA PHE A 311 -3.90 32.17 18.12
C PHE A 311 -3.91 32.31 19.65
N TYR A 312 -3.02 33.15 20.18
CA TYR A 312 -2.76 33.34 21.63
C TYR A 312 -2.12 32.17 22.37
N VAL A 313 -1.92 31.02 21.72
CA VAL A 313 -1.33 29.82 22.32
C VAL A 313 -0.05 29.40 21.58
N ASP A 314 -0.11 29.32 20.25
CA ASP A 314 1.04 28.94 19.43
C ASP A 314 1.67 30.16 18.75
N THR A 315 0.85 31.15 18.39
CA THR A 315 1.29 32.35 17.65
C THR A 315 0.56 33.62 18.09
N MET A 316 1.23 34.75 17.85
CA MET A 316 0.68 36.11 17.92
C MET A 316 0.65 36.79 16.55
N THR A 317 1.01 36.06 15.50
CA THR A 317 1.11 36.56 14.12
C THR A 317 0.36 35.60 13.19
N PRO A 318 -0.61 36.10 12.41
CA PRO A 318 -1.19 35.31 11.33
C PRO A 318 -0.15 35.00 10.26
N TYR A 319 -0.28 33.88 9.57
CA TYR A 319 0.58 33.54 8.45
C TYR A 319 0.37 34.52 7.29
N SER A 320 1.45 34.91 6.64
CA SER A 320 1.49 35.69 5.41
C SER A 320 1.24 34.85 4.15
N SER A 321 1.45 33.53 4.22
CA SER A 321 1.12 32.58 3.15
C SER A 321 0.97 31.17 3.70
N LEU A 322 0.11 30.36 3.07
CA LEU A 322 0.02 28.92 3.28
C LEU A 322 -0.24 28.27 1.92
N VAL A 323 0.67 27.40 1.49
CA VAL A 323 0.59 26.68 0.21
C VAL A 323 0.78 25.19 0.43
N MET A 324 -0.20 24.38 0.02
CA MET A 324 -0.10 22.92 0.02
C MET A 324 0.14 22.43 -1.41
N THR A 325 1.15 21.60 -1.62
CA THR A 325 1.49 21.06 -2.94
C THR A 325 1.69 19.55 -2.90
N ASP A 326 1.25 18.87 -3.94
CA ASP A 326 1.37 17.42 -4.12
C ASP A 326 1.70 17.12 -5.58
N ARG A 327 2.81 16.41 -5.82
CA ARG A 327 3.19 15.99 -7.16
C ARG A 327 2.73 14.55 -7.36
N LEU A 328 1.69 14.37 -8.18
CA LEU A 328 1.10 13.06 -8.41
C LEU A 328 2.09 12.12 -9.12
N PRO A 329 2.18 10.85 -8.67
CA PRO A 329 3.12 9.87 -9.23
C PRO A 329 2.63 9.29 -10.55
N GLU A 330 3.54 8.90 -11.45
CA GLU A 330 3.19 8.37 -12.79
C GLU A 330 2.31 7.12 -12.74
N GLY A 331 1.28 7.09 -13.59
CA GLY A 331 0.24 6.05 -13.57
C GLY A 331 -1.04 6.49 -12.88
N LEU A 332 -1.14 7.76 -12.46
CA LEU A 332 -2.35 8.38 -11.94
C LEU A 332 -2.66 9.70 -12.66
N SER A 333 -3.92 9.84 -13.08
CA SER A 333 -4.46 11.07 -13.65
C SER A 333 -5.27 11.85 -12.63
N TYR A 334 -4.98 13.15 -12.50
CA TYR A 334 -5.76 14.08 -11.68
C TYR A 334 -7.22 14.15 -12.14
N GLN A 335 -8.16 14.08 -11.19
CA GLN A 335 -9.59 14.29 -11.44
C GLN A 335 -10.05 15.62 -10.85
N SER A 336 -9.88 15.78 -9.53
CA SER A 336 -10.33 16.96 -8.80
C SER A 336 -9.54 17.14 -7.50
N ALA A 337 -9.71 18.28 -6.83
CA ALA A 337 -9.22 18.48 -5.48
C ALA A 337 -10.09 19.51 -4.75
N ALA A 338 -10.08 19.44 -3.42
CA ALA A 338 -10.79 20.37 -2.55
C ALA A 338 -10.08 20.50 -1.19
N ILE A 339 -10.19 21.66 -0.56
CA ILE A 339 -9.66 21.92 0.78
C ILE A 339 -10.81 22.03 1.79
N TYR A 340 -10.66 21.38 2.93
CA TYR A 340 -11.62 21.37 4.02
C TYR A 340 -11.00 21.95 5.30
N ASP A 341 -11.82 22.63 6.09
CA ASP A 341 -11.44 23.11 7.41
C ASP A 341 -11.57 22.01 8.48
N GLY A 342 -11.19 22.31 9.74
CA GLY A 342 -11.23 21.32 10.82
C GLY A 342 -12.62 20.86 11.25
N SER A 343 -13.68 21.48 10.72
CA SER A 343 -15.08 21.05 10.90
C SER A 343 -15.60 20.23 9.71
N GLY A 344 -14.78 20.01 8.68
CA GLY A 344 -15.16 19.31 7.45
C GLY A 344 -15.89 20.19 6.44
N ARG A 345 -15.90 21.52 6.61
CA ARG A 345 -16.52 22.43 5.62
C ARG A 345 -15.56 22.66 4.46
N ASP A 346 -16.08 22.60 3.24
CA ASP A 346 -15.34 22.97 2.04
C ASP A 346 -15.03 24.47 2.05
N ILE A 347 -13.73 24.80 2.00
CA ILE A 347 -13.20 26.16 1.98
C ILE A 347 -12.38 26.43 0.72
N THR A 348 -12.58 25.66 -0.35
CA THR A 348 -11.81 25.77 -1.61
C THR A 348 -11.90 27.16 -2.21
N SER A 349 -13.09 27.78 -2.13
CA SER A 349 -13.33 29.17 -2.57
C SER A 349 -12.59 30.24 -1.75
N ARG A 350 -11.96 29.89 -0.62
CA ARG A 350 -11.17 30.81 0.22
C ARG A 350 -9.72 30.94 -0.22
N GLY A 351 -9.31 30.21 -1.25
CA GLY A 351 -7.99 30.26 -1.83
C GLY A 351 -8.00 30.07 -3.35
N SER A 352 -6.87 29.66 -3.89
CA SER A 352 -6.69 29.32 -5.29
C SER A 352 -6.16 27.90 -5.38
N LEU A 353 -6.93 27.03 -6.05
CA LEU A 353 -6.57 25.66 -6.36
C LEU A 353 -6.17 25.57 -7.83
N SER A 354 -5.08 24.87 -8.13
CA SER A 354 -4.65 24.58 -9.50
C SER A 354 -4.00 23.20 -9.61
N TYR A 355 -4.04 22.66 -10.83
CA TYR A 355 -3.25 21.50 -11.24
C TYR A 355 -2.42 21.90 -12.46
N ASP A 356 -1.11 21.71 -12.39
CA ASP A 356 -0.19 21.89 -13.51
C ASP A 356 0.13 20.51 -14.09
N GLU A 357 -0.35 20.26 -15.31
CA GLU A 357 -0.18 18.99 -16.02
C GLU A 357 1.28 18.69 -16.36
N SER A 358 2.09 19.72 -16.64
CA SER A 358 3.49 19.55 -17.05
C SER A 358 4.37 19.05 -15.90
N SER A 359 4.12 19.56 -14.70
CA SER A 359 4.80 19.14 -13.48
C SER A 359 4.04 18.07 -12.69
N ARG A 360 2.79 17.78 -13.08
CA ARG A 360 1.82 16.89 -12.42
C ARG A 360 1.58 17.29 -10.96
N THR A 361 1.55 18.59 -10.70
CA THR A 361 1.51 19.14 -9.34
C THR A 361 0.16 19.81 -9.07
N VAL A 362 -0.54 19.30 -8.06
CA VAL A 362 -1.69 19.98 -7.44
C VAL A 362 -1.16 21.01 -6.45
N SER A 363 -1.66 22.24 -6.51
CA SER A 363 -1.29 23.33 -5.61
C SER A 363 -2.52 24.03 -5.08
N PHE A 364 -2.61 24.18 -3.76
CA PHE A 364 -3.60 25.02 -3.11
C PHE A 364 -2.90 26.16 -2.35
N THR A 365 -3.22 27.41 -2.72
CA THR A 365 -2.75 28.62 -2.03
C THR A 365 -3.90 29.25 -1.27
N MET A 366 -3.79 29.33 0.06
CA MET A 366 -4.82 29.96 0.89
C MET A 366 -4.87 31.48 0.67
N GLY A 367 -6.08 32.05 0.60
CA GLY A 367 -6.28 33.47 0.36
C GLY A 367 -5.86 34.34 1.56
N ALA A 368 -5.27 35.51 1.25
CA ALA A 368 -4.77 36.44 2.26
C ALA A 368 -5.85 36.94 3.24
N SER A 369 -7.09 37.11 2.78
CA SER A 369 -8.22 37.52 3.65
C SER A 369 -8.59 36.45 4.68
N TRP A 370 -8.51 35.17 4.31
CA TRP A 370 -8.71 34.06 5.22
C TRP A 370 -7.57 33.99 6.23
N LEU A 371 -6.31 34.10 5.75
CA LEU A 371 -5.13 34.06 6.62
C LEU A 371 -5.04 35.25 7.59
N ALA A 372 -5.58 36.42 7.24
CA ALA A 372 -5.58 37.60 8.11
C ALA A 372 -6.58 37.50 9.27
N SER A 373 -7.56 36.60 9.20
CA SER A 373 -8.56 36.42 10.26
C SER A 373 -8.05 35.50 11.36
N ILE A 374 -7.85 36.05 12.57
CA ILE A 374 -7.37 35.29 13.72
C ILE A 374 -8.33 34.18 14.15
N ASP A 375 -9.62 34.29 13.82
CA ASP A 375 -10.64 33.29 14.16
C ASP A 375 -10.42 31.95 13.45
N ASN A 376 -9.67 31.97 12.35
CA ASN A 376 -9.27 30.77 11.62
C ASN A 376 -8.11 30.01 12.31
N TYR A 377 -7.45 30.62 13.30
CA TYR A 377 -6.33 30.02 14.03
C TYR A 377 -6.83 29.42 15.34
N SER A 378 -7.66 28.39 15.24
CA SER A 378 -8.22 27.66 16.38
C SER A 378 -7.36 26.48 16.83
N GLY A 379 -6.27 26.18 16.11
CA GLY A 379 -5.53 24.92 16.23
C GLY A 379 -6.07 23.80 15.34
N GLN A 380 -6.94 24.15 14.38
CA GLN A 380 -7.59 23.20 13.47
C GLN A 380 -6.60 22.52 12.51
N THR A 381 -7.08 21.43 11.91
CA THR A 381 -6.37 20.71 10.84
C THR A 381 -7.06 21.00 9.52
N LEU A 382 -6.33 21.58 8.57
CA LEU A 382 -6.77 21.73 7.19
C LEU A 382 -6.54 20.43 6.43
N CYS A 383 -7.42 20.09 5.51
CA CYS A 383 -7.40 18.82 4.78
C CYS A 383 -7.53 19.08 3.27
N LEU A 384 -6.47 18.84 2.50
CA LEU A 384 -6.50 18.85 1.04
C LEU A 384 -6.80 17.41 0.57
N LYS A 385 -7.93 17.23 -0.09
CA LYS A 385 -8.28 15.98 -0.78
C LYS A 385 -8.00 16.12 -2.26
N ILE A 386 -7.40 15.09 -2.85
CA ILE A 386 -7.08 15.02 -4.27
C ILE A 386 -7.61 13.69 -4.80
N GLU A 387 -8.53 13.76 -5.75
CA GLU A 387 -9.11 12.60 -6.42
C GLU A 387 -8.27 12.27 -7.64
N THR A 388 -7.89 11.00 -7.79
CA THR A 388 -7.10 10.52 -8.93
C THR A 388 -7.70 9.25 -9.52
N ARG A 389 -7.38 8.98 -10.78
CA ARG A 389 -7.76 7.75 -11.48
C ARG A 389 -6.52 7.00 -11.95
N VAL A 390 -6.52 5.68 -11.82
CA VAL A 390 -5.45 4.81 -12.30
C VAL A 390 -5.43 4.79 -13.83
N ASP A 391 -4.29 5.19 -14.39
CA ASP A 391 -4.01 5.13 -15.83
C ASP A 391 -3.79 3.68 -16.29
N PRO A 392 -3.81 3.39 -17.61
CA PRO A 392 -3.39 2.10 -18.14
C PRO A 392 -2.04 1.65 -17.57
N VAL A 393 -2.03 0.45 -16.98
CA VAL A 393 -0.86 -0.08 -16.28
C VAL A 393 0.01 -0.89 -17.25
N GLU A 394 1.24 -0.45 -17.49
CA GLU A 394 2.16 -1.09 -18.46
C GLU A 394 3.02 -2.22 -17.86
N SER A 395 2.99 -2.38 -16.53
CA SER A 395 3.79 -3.38 -15.82
C SER A 395 2.91 -4.22 -14.91
N PRO A 396 3.13 -5.55 -14.81
CA PRO A 396 2.23 -6.44 -14.05
C PRO A 396 2.00 -5.99 -12.60
N LEU A 397 3.03 -5.42 -11.96
CA LEU A 397 2.98 -4.74 -10.67
C LEU A 397 3.85 -3.48 -10.73
N LYS A 398 3.30 -2.35 -10.30
CA LYS A 398 4.01 -1.07 -10.21
C LYS A 398 3.71 -0.42 -8.87
N THR A 399 4.75 -0.15 -8.08
CA THR A 399 4.62 0.64 -6.85
C THR A 399 4.80 2.12 -7.18
N VAL A 400 3.85 2.95 -6.75
CA VAL A 400 3.91 4.40 -6.88
C VAL A 400 4.09 5.04 -5.51
N LYS A 401 5.08 5.91 -5.39
CA LYS A 401 5.40 6.63 -4.16
C LYS A 401 4.87 8.04 -4.23
N ASN A 402 4.22 8.52 -3.16
CA ASN A 402 3.73 9.89 -3.13
C ASN A 402 3.98 10.57 -1.78
N SER A 403 4.30 11.87 -1.82
CA SER A 403 4.50 12.74 -0.66
C SER A 403 4.05 14.16 -1.01
N ALA A 404 3.67 14.93 0.01
CA ALA A 404 3.20 16.29 -0.12
C ALA A 404 4.07 17.28 0.65
N THR A 405 3.94 18.55 0.32
CA THR A 405 4.60 19.66 1.01
C THR A 405 3.58 20.70 1.43
N THR A 406 3.73 21.26 2.63
CA THR A 406 3.08 22.51 3.02
C THR A 406 4.14 23.58 3.27
N THR A 407 4.03 24.72 2.61
CA THR A 407 4.90 25.88 2.79
C THR A 407 4.14 26.99 3.50
N ILE A 408 4.61 27.39 4.67
CA ILE A 408 4.05 28.45 5.50
C ILE A 408 5.02 29.63 5.51
N ASP A 409 4.49 30.84 5.39
CA ASP A 409 5.28 32.08 5.39
C ASP A 409 6.44 32.11 4.40
N LYS A 410 6.25 31.44 3.25
CA LYS A 410 7.17 31.29 2.11
C LYS A 410 8.44 30.48 2.41
N ASP A 411 8.98 30.56 3.62
CA ASP A 411 10.27 29.97 3.97
C ASP A 411 10.14 28.68 4.79
N VAL A 412 8.99 28.41 5.44
CA VAL A 412 8.84 27.20 6.26
C VAL A 412 8.21 26.06 5.47
N LYS A 413 9.08 25.21 4.90
CA LYS A 413 8.70 24.07 4.07
C LYS A 413 8.62 22.76 4.88
N LEU A 414 7.42 22.26 5.10
CA LEU A 414 7.14 21.02 5.81
C LEU A 414 6.81 19.90 4.81
N THR A 415 7.35 18.70 5.01
CA THR A 415 7.14 17.55 4.10
C THR A 415 6.41 16.43 4.83
N SER A 416 5.47 15.79 4.16
CA SER A 416 4.70 14.68 4.73
C SER A 416 5.50 13.38 4.82
N ASN A 417 4.91 12.38 5.47
CA ASN A 417 5.31 11.00 5.24
C ASN A 417 5.15 10.63 3.73
N GLU A 418 5.97 9.69 3.27
CA GLU A 418 5.82 9.04 1.97
C GLU A 418 4.86 7.86 2.12
N ILE A 419 3.94 7.71 1.17
CA ILE A 419 3.06 6.54 1.03
C ILE A 419 3.40 5.77 -0.24
N CYS A 420 3.08 4.48 -0.26
CA CYS A 420 3.33 3.57 -1.37
C CYS A 420 2.03 2.87 -1.76
N ASP A 421 1.51 3.16 -2.95
CA ASP A 421 0.34 2.50 -3.51
C ASP A 421 0.78 1.49 -4.58
N THR A 422 0.01 0.42 -4.80
CA THR A 422 0.33 -0.59 -5.81
C THR A 422 -0.69 -0.59 -6.94
N LEU A 423 -0.20 -0.36 -8.15
CA LEU A 423 -0.94 -0.51 -9.40
C LEU A 423 -0.65 -1.89 -9.99
N ALA A 424 -1.65 -2.53 -10.56
CA ALA A 424 -1.52 -3.89 -11.06
C ALA A 424 -2.38 -4.15 -12.30
N ILE A 425 -1.94 -5.12 -13.11
CA ILE A 425 -2.74 -5.68 -14.20
C ILE A 425 -3.48 -6.91 -13.64
N PRO A 426 -4.82 -6.98 -13.76
CA PRO A 426 -5.57 -8.17 -13.37
C PRO A 426 -5.46 -9.26 -14.45
N TYR A 427 -5.32 -10.51 -14.01
CA TYR A 427 -5.31 -11.70 -14.84
C TYR A 427 -6.45 -12.62 -14.46
N HIS A 428 -6.90 -13.42 -15.42
CA HIS A 428 -8.06 -14.29 -15.26
C HIS A 428 -7.71 -15.76 -15.50
N VAL A 429 -8.54 -16.63 -14.96
CA VAL A 429 -8.46 -18.07 -15.20
C VAL A 429 -9.53 -18.48 -16.19
N LYS A 430 -9.11 -19.25 -17.20
CA LYS A 430 -9.99 -19.85 -18.20
C LYS A 430 -10.01 -21.36 -18.01
N TYR A 431 -11.11 -21.95 -18.46
CA TYR A 431 -11.31 -23.38 -18.46
C TYR A 431 -11.67 -23.84 -19.87
N GLU A 432 -11.02 -24.91 -20.34
CA GLU A 432 -11.30 -25.51 -21.63
C GLU A 432 -11.48 -27.02 -21.49
N TYR A 433 -12.44 -27.58 -22.23
CA TYR A 433 -12.58 -29.02 -22.40
C TYR A 433 -12.13 -29.48 -23.78
N VAL A 434 -11.26 -30.49 -23.81
CA VAL A 434 -10.73 -31.08 -25.03
C VAL A 434 -11.01 -32.58 -25.12
N CYS A 435 -11.13 -33.10 -26.34
CA CYS A 435 -11.31 -34.53 -26.59
C CYS A 435 -9.96 -35.25 -26.58
N GLY A 436 -9.76 -36.17 -25.63
CA GLY A 436 -8.58 -37.02 -25.55
C GLY A 436 -8.63 -38.27 -26.44
N THR A 437 -9.80 -38.67 -26.96
CA THR A 437 -9.95 -39.90 -27.76
C THR A 437 -9.97 -39.59 -29.25
N LYS A 438 -8.92 -40.03 -29.98
CA LYS A 438 -8.76 -39.83 -31.42
C LYS A 438 -10.00 -40.32 -32.20
N GLY A 439 -10.46 -39.51 -33.16
CA GLY A 439 -11.61 -39.86 -34.02
C GLY A 439 -12.98 -39.68 -33.35
N ARG A 440 -13.04 -39.23 -32.09
CA ARG A 440 -14.30 -38.90 -31.38
C ARG A 440 -14.45 -37.40 -31.16
N LYS A 441 -15.70 -36.97 -30.94
CA LYS A 441 -16.06 -35.60 -30.56
C LYS A 441 -16.75 -35.62 -29.20
N LEU A 442 -16.52 -34.58 -28.39
CA LEU A 442 -17.21 -34.44 -27.12
C LEU A 442 -18.72 -34.26 -27.34
N PRO A 443 -19.56 -34.92 -26.52
CA PRO A 443 -20.98 -34.61 -26.42
C PRO A 443 -21.21 -33.14 -26.08
N LYS A 444 -22.34 -32.56 -26.49
CA LYS A 444 -22.65 -31.14 -26.22
C LYS A 444 -22.89 -30.86 -24.75
N GLU A 445 -23.26 -31.89 -24.00
CA GLU A 445 -23.49 -31.90 -22.56
C GLU A 445 -22.20 -31.65 -21.78
N ILE A 446 -21.05 -31.99 -22.35
CA ILE A 446 -19.72 -31.71 -21.79
C ILE A 446 -19.29 -30.32 -22.25
N SER A 447 -19.59 -29.31 -21.44
CA SER A 447 -19.37 -27.91 -21.76
C SER A 447 -18.89 -27.14 -20.55
N THR A 448 -17.89 -26.27 -20.72
CA THR A 448 -17.45 -25.34 -19.67
C THR A 448 -18.43 -24.18 -19.48
N GLN A 449 -19.34 -23.94 -20.44
CA GLN A 449 -20.25 -22.80 -20.45
C GLN A 449 -21.65 -23.12 -19.90
N SER A 450 -22.05 -24.40 -19.89
CA SER A 450 -23.41 -24.78 -19.52
C SER A 450 -23.52 -26.25 -19.11
N GLY A 451 -24.58 -26.58 -18.37
CA GLY A 451 -24.87 -27.94 -17.95
C GLY A 451 -24.12 -28.37 -16.68
N ALA A 452 -24.15 -29.67 -16.39
CA ALA A 452 -23.62 -30.23 -15.14
C ALA A 452 -22.09 -30.14 -15.00
N TYR A 453 -21.38 -29.84 -16.09
CA TYR A 453 -19.92 -29.75 -16.12
C TYR A 453 -19.42 -28.32 -16.35
N GLN A 454 -20.30 -27.31 -16.21
CA GLN A 454 -19.93 -25.91 -16.29
C GLN A 454 -18.87 -25.59 -15.23
N VAL A 455 -17.87 -24.79 -15.62
CA VAL A 455 -16.82 -24.32 -14.72
C VAL A 455 -16.32 -22.95 -15.19
N SER A 456 -16.23 -22.02 -14.25
CA SER A 456 -15.74 -20.66 -14.50
C SER A 456 -15.06 -20.11 -13.25
N ASP A 457 -14.25 -19.08 -13.46
CA ASP A 457 -13.68 -18.27 -12.38
C ASP A 457 -13.78 -16.80 -12.74
N GLU A 458 -14.50 -16.04 -11.91
CA GLU A 458 -14.72 -14.59 -12.10
C GLU A 458 -13.77 -13.76 -11.22
N SER A 459 -12.87 -14.42 -10.48
CA SER A 459 -11.91 -13.74 -9.61
C SER A 459 -10.81 -13.08 -10.43
N ALA A 460 -10.33 -11.92 -9.95
CA ALA A 460 -9.13 -11.29 -10.46
C ALA A 460 -7.90 -11.79 -9.70
N TYR A 461 -6.84 -12.12 -10.42
CA TYR A 461 -5.55 -12.54 -9.88
C TYR A 461 -4.45 -11.59 -10.35
N TYR A 462 -3.32 -11.60 -9.66
CA TYR A 462 -2.20 -10.69 -9.93
C TYR A 462 -0.88 -11.44 -10.12
N GLN A 463 0.12 -10.75 -10.65
CA GLN A 463 1.42 -11.33 -10.95
C GLN A 463 2.01 -12.07 -9.74
N GLY A 464 2.37 -13.34 -9.96
CA GLY A 464 2.98 -14.19 -8.95
C GLY A 464 2.01 -14.99 -8.09
N ASP A 465 0.69 -14.73 -8.18
CA ASP A 465 -0.33 -15.50 -7.49
C ASP A 465 -0.29 -16.97 -7.93
N MET A 466 -0.42 -17.87 -6.96
CA MET A 466 -0.59 -19.30 -7.21
C MET A 466 -2.07 -19.61 -7.22
N VAL A 467 -2.63 -19.82 -8.40
CA VAL A 467 -4.05 -20.03 -8.60
C VAL A 467 -4.37 -21.51 -8.53
N LYS A 468 -5.37 -21.86 -7.72
CA LYS A 468 -5.90 -23.22 -7.63
C LYS A 468 -7.10 -23.36 -8.58
N ARG A 469 -7.14 -24.46 -9.32
CA ARG A 469 -8.30 -24.85 -10.12
C ARG A 469 -9.55 -25.00 -9.22
N LYS A 470 -10.76 -24.73 -9.74
CA LYS A 470 -12.01 -25.04 -9.04
C LYS A 470 -12.11 -26.54 -8.76
N ASP A 471 -12.69 -26.92 -7.62
CA ASP A 471 -12.73 -28.33 -7.21
C ASP A 471 -13.68 -29.17 -8.09
N THR A 472 -14.76 -28.57 -8.62
CA THR A 472 -15.75 -29.25 -9.46
C THR A 472 -15.75 -28.70 -10.90
N PRO A 473 -15.80 -29.56 -11.94
CA PRO A 473 -15.70 -31.03 -11.85
C PRO A 473 -14.29 -31.50 -11.49
N GLU A 474 -14.21 -32.57 -10.70
CA GLU A 474 -12.95 -33.14 -10.23
C GLU A 474 -12.35 -34.12 -11.24
N ASP A 475 -11.09 -34.49 -11.02
CA ASP A 475 -10.47 -35.59 -11.77
C ASP A 475 -11.27 -36.88 -11.57
N GLY A 476 -11.49 -37.62 -12.66
CA GLY A 476 -12.30 -38.84 -12.64
C GLY A 476 -13.80 -38.58 -12.78
N THR A 477 -14.26 -37.33 -12.94
CA THR A 477 -15.67 -37.04 -13.23
C THR A 477 -16.14 -37.82 -14.47
N VAL A 478 -17.29 -38.50 -14.36
CA VAL A 478 -17.82 -39.38 -15.40
C VAL A 478 -19.09 -38.81 -16.04
N TYR A 479 -19.15 -38.84 -17.37
CA TYR A 479 -20.37 -38.64 -18.16
C TYR A 479 -20.73 -39.94 -18.90
N LYS A 480 -21.85 -40.55 -18.51
CA LYS A 480 -22.31 -41.81 -19.09
C LYS A 480 -22.99 -41.60 -20.45
N VAL A 481 -22.64 -42.44 -21.41
CA VAL A 481 -23.26 -42.50 -22.74
C VAL A 481 -24.14 -43.75 -22.80
N VAL A 482 -25.45 -43.55 -22.92
CA VAL A 482 -26.44 -44.62 -23.09
C VAL A 482 -26.93 -44.70 -24.53
N ASP A 483 -27.48 -45.84 -24.94
CA ASP A 483 -28.21 -45.97 -26.19
C ASP A 483 -29.70 -45.61 -26.06
N GLY A 484 -30.47 -45.78 -27.15
CA GLY A 484 -31.89 -45.40 -27.21
C GLY A 484 -32.79 -46.22 -26.28
N ASP A 485 -32.31 -47.38 -25.82
CA ASP A 485 -33.03 -48.26 -24.88
C ASP A 485 -32.57 -48.02 -23.42
N GLY A 486 -31.69 -47.05 -23.19
CA GLY A 486 -31.16 -46.69 -21.86
C GLY A 486 -29.94 -47.51 -21.43
N GLU A 487 -29.38 -48.31 -22.31
CA GLU A 487 -28.29 -49.24 -22.02
C GLU A 487 -26.91 -48.58 -22.18
N GLU A 488 -26.00 -48.72 -21.20
CA GLU A 488 -24.70 -48.02 -21.18
C GLU A 488 -23.77 -48.48 -22.33
N LYS A 489 -23.37 -47.57 -23.21
CA LYS A 489 -22.41 -47.83 -24.31
C LYS A 489 -20.97 -47.57 -23.89
N GLY A 490 -20.77 -46.63 -22.99
CA GLY A 490 -19.48 -46.22 -22.45
C GLY A 490 -19.62 -44.91 -21.71
N SER A 491 -18.50 -44.33 -21.32
CA SER A 491 -18.45 -43.18 -20.43
C SER A 491 -17.30 -42.26 -20.84
N TRP A 492 -17.48 -40.95 -20.74
CA TRP A 492 -16.39 -40.00 -20.81
C TRP A 492 -15.85 -39.73 -19.41
N VAL A 493 -14.54 -39.74 -19.24
CA VAL A 493 -13.86 -39.51 -17.96
C VAL A 493 -12.97 -38.28 -18.09
N LEU A 494 -13.08 -37.34 -17.14
CA LEU A 494 -12.34 -36.09 -17.11
C LEU A 494 -11.00 -36.25 -16.39
N GLN A 495 -9.95 -35.63 -16.93
CA GLN A 495 -8.69 -35.41 -16.24
C GLN A 495 -8.15 -34.01 -16.55
N TRP A 496 -7.73 -33.29 -15.51
CA TRP A 496 -7.14 -31.95 -15.61
C TRP A 496 -5.62 -32.00 -15.81
N ASP A 497 -5.09 -30.95 -16.41
CA ASP A 497 -3.66 -30.76 -16.67
C ASP A 497 -2.86 -30.40 -15.40
N ALA A 498 -3.46 -29.63 -14.50
CA ALA A 498 -2.85 -29.20 -13.25
C ALA A 498 -3.89 -28.90 -12.15
N GLU A 499 -3.48 -29.05 -10.89
CA GLU A 499 -4.26 -28.59 -9.73
C GLU A 499 -4.07 -27.09 -9.46
N THR A 500 -2.87 -26.58 -9.78
CA THR A 500 -2.47 -25.21 -9.52
C THR A 500 -1.57 -24.68 -10.63
N GLN A 501 -1.68 -23.39 -10.93
CA GLN A 501 -0.80 -22.71 -11.88
C GLN A 501 -0.45 -21.31 -11.36
N LYS A 502 0.75 -20.84 -11.69
CA LYS A 502 1.23 -19.51 -11.27
C LYS A 502 0.90 -18.47 -12.35
N ILE A 503 0.38 -17.31 -11.95
CA ILE A 503 0.25 -16.16 -12.85
C ILE A 503 1.64 -15.65 -13.22
N ASP A 504 1.94 -15.69 -14.52
CA ASP A 504 3.15 -15.12 -15.11
C ASP A 504 2.85 -14.30 -16.36
N GLN A 505 2.45 -13.05 -16.11
CA GLN A 505 2.19 -11.98 -17.06
C GLN A 505 1.10 -12.28 -18.10
N ARG A 506 0.24 -13.27 -17.85
CA ARG A 506 -0.84 -13.68 -18.73
C ARG A 506 -1.94 -14.41 -17.95
N ASP A 507 -3.12 -14.49 -18.57
CA ASP A 507 -4.20 -15.37 -18.13
C ASP A 507 -3.74 -16.83 -18.10
N VAL A 508 -4.24 -17.58 -17.13
CA VAL A 508 -4.01 -19.02 -16.99
C VAL A 508 -5.18 -19.78 -17.57
N THR A 509 -4.92 -20.91 -18.22
CA THR A 509 -5.96 -21.84 -18.67
C THR A 509 -5.74 -23.19 -18.00
N PHE A 510 -6.76 -23.72 -17.33
CA PHE A 510 -6.83 -25.12 -16.94
C PHE A 510 -7.56 -25.90 -18.04
N THR A 511 -6.96 -27.01 -18.48
CA THR A 511 -7.51 -27.82 -19.57
C THR A 511 -7.96 -29.17 -19.03
N GLY A 512 -9.27 -29.42 -19.15
CA GLY A 512 -9.89 -30.68 -18.82
C GLY A 512 -9.97 -31.58 -20.04
N THR A 513 -9.18 -32.64 -20.05
CA THR A 513 -9.20 -33.65 -21.13
C THR A 513 -10.24 -34.70 -20.81
N TRP A 514 -11.27 -34.79 -21.64
CA TRP A 514 -12.29 -35.83 -21.56
C TRP A 514 -11.94 -36.99 -22.48
N ARG A 515 -11.91 -38.20 -21.94
CA ARG A 515 -11.60 -39.42 -22.69
C ARG A 515 -12.74 -40.42 -22.64
N TYR A 516 -13.08 -41.01 -23.78
CA TYR A 516 -14.12 -42.03 -23.87
C TYR A 516 -13.59 -43.42 -23.52
N VAL A 517 -14.31 -44.10 -22.63
CA VAL A 517 -14.11 -45.48 -22.18
C VAL A 517 -15.35 -46.31 -22.52
N PRO A 518 -15.25 -47.36 -23.34
CA PRO A 518 -16.37 -48.26 -23.63
C PRO A 518 -16.92 -48.95 -22.37
N ALA A 519 -18.22 -49.25 -22.35
CA ALA A 519 -18.84 -49.93 -21.20
C ALA A 519 -18.26 -51.34 -21.03
N PRO A 520 -18.09 -51.83 -19.79
CA PRO A 520 -17.51 -53.14 -19.54
C PRO A 520 -18.34 -54.25 -20.21
N ARG A 521 -17.67 -55.05 -21.04
CA ARG A 521 -18.27 -56.18 -21.73
C ARG A 521 -17.34 -57.36 -21.61
N LEU A 522 -17.88 -58.51 -21.23
CA LEU A 522 -17.14 -59.75 -21.18
C LEU A 522 -17.50 -60.62 -22.39
N VAL A 523 -16.50 -61.03 -23.16
CA VAL A 523 -16.64 -62.03 -24.22
C VAL A 523 -15.97 -63.32 -23.73
N ILE A 524 -16.70 -64.43 -23.76
CA ILE A 524 -16.12 -65.74 -23.48
C ILE A 524 -15.86 -66.43 -24.81
N GLU A 525 -14.61 -66.80 -25.05
CA GLU A 525 -14.17 -67.49 -26.25
C GLU A 525 -13.76 -68.93 -25.90
N LYS A 526 -14.28 -69.89 -26.64
CA LYS A 526 -13.96 -71.30 -26.51
C LYS A 526 -13.26 -71.82 -27.74
N SER A 527 -12.09 -72.41 -27.57
CA SER A 527 -11.33 -73.06 -28.63
C SER A 527 -11.39 -74.59 -28.52
N ILE A 528 -11.72 -75.27 -29.62
CA ILE A 528 -11.69 -76.74 -29.75
C ILE A 528 -10.97 -77.15 -31.04
N SER A 529 -10.30 -78.30 -31.03
CA SER A 529 -9.66 -78.86 -32.23
C SER A 529 -10.71 -79.23 -33.27
N LEU A 530 -10.42 -78.97 -34.55
CA LEU A 530 -11.26 -79.35 -35.69
C LEU A 530 -11.20 -80.84 -36.04
N GLN A 531 -10.42 -81.64 -35.31
CA GLN A 531 -10.38 -83.09 -35.49
C GLN A 531 -11.78 -83.69 -35.29
N SER A 532 -12.18 -84.57 -36.22
CA SER A 532 -13.55 -85.08 -36.34
C SER A 532 -14.04 -85.81 -35.09
N ASP A 533 -13.13 -86.39 -34.32
CA ASP A 533 -13.41 -87.12 -33.09
C ASP A 533 -13.67 -86.22 -31.87
N GLN A 534 -13.37 -84.91 -31.94
CA GLN A 534 -13.68 -83.93 -30.89
C GLN A 534 -15.03 -83.25 -31.08
N LEU A 535 -15.57 -83.24 -32.31
CA LEU A 535 -16.80 -82.54 -32.68
C LEU A 535 -17.98 -83.50 -32.97
N THR A 536 -17.84 -84.78 -32.60
CA THR A 536 -18.89 -85.78 -32.80
C THR A 536 -20.07 -85.59 -31.86
N GLU A 537 -21.29 -85.75 -32.40
CA GLU A 537 -22.54 -85.73 -31.62
C GLU A 537 -23.00 -87.14 -31.19
N ALA A 538 -22.18 -88.19 -31.40
CA ALA A 538 -22.54 -89.57 -31.04
C ALA A 538 -22.90 -89.74 -29.55
N HIS A 539 -22.44 -88.82 -28.71
CA HIS A 539 -22.76 -88.77 -27.29
C HIS A 539 -23.44 -87.44 -26.89
N GLY A 540 -23.98 -86.67 -27.84
CA GLY A 540 -24.43 -85.29 -27.66
C GLY A 540 -23.38 -84.27 -28.11
N ALA A 541 -23.84 -83.12 -28.61
CA ALA A 541 -22.97 -82.05 -29.10
C ALA A 541 -22.06 -81.51 -27.99
N PRO A 542 -20.75 -81.30 -28.24
CA PRO A 542 -19.85 -80.72 -27.24
C PRO A 542 -20.40 -79.39 -26.72
N CYS A 543 -20.68 -79.33 -25.43
CA CYS A 543 -21.23 -78.15 -24.80
C CYS A 543 -20.40 -77.77 -23.57
N PHE A 544 -20.03 -76.50 -23.50
CA PHE A 544 -19.22 -75.96 -22.43
C PHE A 544 -20.05 -74.98 -21.62
N LEU A 545 -20.01 -75.12 -20.30
CA LEU A 545 -20.71 -74.25 -19.34
C LEU A 545 -19.66 -73.44 -18.60
N PHE A 546 -19.82 -72.12 -18.63
CA PHE A 546 -18.98 -71.18 -17.95
C PHE A 546 -19.73 -70.62 -16.74
N ARG A 547 -19.08 -70.67 -15.58
CA ARG A 547 -19.53 -70.00 -14.37
C ARG A 547 -18.77 -68.69 -14.24
N ILE A 548 -19.49 -67.59 -14.17
CA ILE A 548 -18.93 -66.26 -13.96
C ILE A 548 -19.33 -65.83 -12.56
N THR A 549 -18.37 -65.59 -11.68
CA THR A 549 -18.63 -65.19 -10.29
C THR A 549 -18.04 -63.82 -10.02
N GLY A 550 -18.90 -62.87 -9.64
CA GLY A 550 -18.47 -61.54 -9.21
C GLY A 550 -17.84 -61.62 -7.83
N ALA A 551 -16.58 -61.20 -7.70
CA ALA A 551 -15.80 -61.31 -6.48
C ALA A 551 -16.40 -60.46 -5.34
N SER A 552 -16.90 -59.26 -5.65
CA SER A 552 -17.50 -58.38 -4.65
C SER A 552 -18.98 -58.69 -4.44
N SER A 553 -19.70 -58.97 -5.53
CA SER A 553 -21.15 -59.17 -5.48
C SER A 553 -21.58 -60.57 -5.06
N GLY A 554 -20.72 -61.59 -5.20
CA GLY A 554 -21.03 -63.01 -4.99
C GLY A 554 -22.06 -63.57 -5.98
N LYS A 555 -22.55 -62.74 -6.92
CA LYS A 555 -23.51 -63.15 -7.93
C LYS A 555 -22.86 -64.10 -8.92
N VAL A 556 -23.63 -65.08 -9.36
CA VAL A 556 -23.17 -66.11 -10.29
C VAL A 556 -24.02 -66.05 -11.54
N TRP A 557 -23.35 -66.01 -12.69
CA TRP A 557 -23.96 -66.14 -13.99
C TRP A 557 -23.46 -67.38 -14.69
N TYR A 558 -24.30 -67.96 -15.53
CA TYR A 558 -23.98 -69.12 -16.33
C TYR A 558 -24.14 -68.81 -17.80
N TRP A 559 -23.10 -69.12 -18.58
CA TRP A 559 -23.14 -69.03 -20.03
C TRP A 559 -22.74 -70.35 -20.64
N SER A 560 -23.35 -70.71 -21.75
CA SER A 560 -23.00 -71.94 -22.45
C SER A 560 -22.78 -71.71 -23.93
N VAL A 561 -21.84 -72.44 -24.51
CA VAL A 561 -21.70 -72.54 -25.96
C VAL A 561 -21.73 -74.01 -26.37
N SER A 562 -22.48 -74.31 -27.44
CA SER A 562 -22.63 -75.67 -27.97
C SER A 562 -22.04 -75.73 -29.38
N PHE A 563 -21.15 -76.70 -29.62
CA PHE A 563 -20.57 -76.97 -30.94
C PHE A 563 -21.43 -77.98 -31.69
N ARG A 564 -22.63 -77.58 -32.09
CA ARG A 564 -23.56 -78.43 -32.84
C ARG A 564 -23.05 -78.70 -34.25
N SER A 565 -23.38 -79.87 -34.79
CA SER A 565 -22.99 -80.30 -36.14
C SER A 565 -23.38 -79.29 -37.22
N ASP A 566 -24.56 -78.67 -37.10
CA ASP A 566 -25.05 -77.64 -38.01
C ASP A 566 -24.24 -76.33 -37.92
N SER A 567 -23.85 -75.93 -36.72
CA SER A 567 -23.08 -74.72 -36.43
C SER A 567 -21.63 -74.89 -36.89
N VAL A 568 -21.05 -76.07 -36.69
CA VAL A 568 -19.73 -76.45 -37.20
C VAL A 568 -19.72 -76.46 -38.73
N ALA A 569 -20.75 -77.05 -39.37
CA ALA A 569 -20.85 -77.08 -40.83
C ALA A 569 -20.96 -75.67 -41.42
N LYS A 570 -21.80 -74.80 -40.85
CA LYS A 570 -21.94 -73.41 -41.28
C LYS A 570 -20.69 -72.59 -41.02
N ALA A 571 -19.97 -72.84 -39.92
CA ALA A 571 -18.68 -72.21 -39.65
C ALA A 571 -17.62 -72.61 -40.69
N LYS A 572 -17.60 -73.89 -41.11
CA LYS A 572 -16.76 -74.36 -42.23
C LYS A 572 -17.09 -73.64 -43.53
N THR A 573 -18.37 -73.53 -43.88
CA THR A 573 -18.81 -72.77 -45.06
C THR A 573 -18.42 -71.29 -44.98
N ALA A 574 -18.57 -70.67 -43.81
CA ALA A 574 -18.24 -69.26 -43.62
C ALA A 574 -16.73 -68.99 -43.69
N ALA A 575 -15.89 -69.95 -43.31
CA ALA A 575 -14.42 -69.83 -43.36
C ALA A 575 -13.89 -69.62 -44.79
N ASP A 576 -14.57 -70.19 -45.78
CA ASP A 576 -14.27 -70.02 -47.22
C ASP A 576 -14.90 -68.76 -47.82
N GLY A 577 -15.77 -68.06 -47.06
CA GLY A 577 -16.46 -66.84 -47.46
C GLY A 577 -15.73 -65.54 -47.08
N SER A 578 -16.29 -64.40 -47.50
CA SER A 578 -15.73 -63.07 -47.21
C SER A 578 -15.85 -62.67 -45.73
N GLU A 579 -16.89 -63.12 -45.03
CA GLU A 579 -17.14 -62.75 -43.63
C GLU A 579 -16.30 -63.54 -42.62
N LYS A 580 -15.86 -64.77 -42.97
CA LYS A 580 -15.01 -65.66 -42.14
C LYS A 580 -15.55 -65.98 -40.74
N ILE A 581 -16.79 -65.58 -40.43
CA ILE A 581 -17.45 -65.75 -39.14
C ILE A 581 -18.88 -66.19 -39.41
N TYR A 582 -19.33 -67.24 -38.73
CA TYR A 582 -20.72 -67.65 -38.69
C TYR A 582 -21.36 -67.18 -37.38
N ARG A 583 -22.60 -66.68 -37.40
CA ARG A 583 -23.37 -66.35 -36.20
C ARG A 583 -24.59 -67.27 -36.07
N ASP A 584 -24.74 -67.92 -34.93
CA ASP A 584 -25.89 -68.79 -34.64
C ASP A 584 -27.12 -68.01 -34.15
N GLN A 585 -28.22 -68.72 -33.89
CA GLN A 585 -29.47 -68.14 -33.40
C GLN A 585 -29.38 -67.63 -31.96
N ASP A 586 -28.44 -68.17 -31.17
CA ASP A 586 -28.17 -67.76 -29.79
C ASP A 586 -27.19 -66.56 -29.75
N GLY A 587 -26.75 -66.08 -30.92
CA GLY A 587 -25.83 -64.96 -31.11
C GLY A 587 -24.35 -65.30 -30.96
N ASN A 588 -24.00 -66.57 -30.72
CA ASN A 588 -22.62 -67.01 -30.67
C ASN A 588 -21.97 -66.87 -32.05
N THR A 589 -20.70 -66.50 -32.06
CA THR A 589 -19.92 -66.37 -33.29
C THR A 589 -18.88 -67.48 -33.39
N PHE A 590 -18.85 -68.17 -34.52
CA PHE A 590 -17.93 -69.27 -34.80
C PHE A 590 -16.96 -68.85 -35.88
N ARG A 591 -15.67 -69.08 -35.64
CA ARG A 591 -14.58 -68.77 -36.56
C ARG A 591 -13.57 -69.91 -36.58
N ILE A 592 -13.12 -70.28 -37.78
CA ILE A 592 -12.03 -71.23 -37.95
C ILE A 592 -10.72 -70.46 -38.06
N ASP A 593 -9.72 -70.91 -37.31
CA ASP A 593 -8.36 -70.37 -37.28
C ASP A 593 -7.37 -71.53 -37.28
N GLY A 594 -6.86 -71.89 -38.48
CA GLY A 594 -6.08 -73.11 -38.67
C GLY A 594 -6.88 -74.37 -38.34
N ASP A 595 -6.32 -75.24 -37.50
CA ASP A 595 -6.95 -76.49 -37.03
C ASP A 595 -7.86 -76.30 -35.80
N VAL A 596 -8.23 -75.06 -35.47
CA VAL A 596 -9.04 -74.72 -34.29
C VAL A 596 -10.34 -74.05 -34.70
N LEU A 597 -11.44 -74.53 -34.13
CA LEU A 597 -12.73 -73.85 -34.17
C LEU A 597 -12.89 -73.02 -32.89
N ARG A 598 -13.03 -71.71 -33.04
CA ARG A 598 -13.28 -70.77 -31.95
C ARG A 598 -14.76 -70.39 -31.94
N ALA A 599 -15.39 -70.48 -30.78
CA ALA A 599 -16.75 -69.98 -30.57
C ALA A 599 -16.70 -68.87 -29.52
N SER A 600 -17.12 -67.66 -29.87
CA SER A 600 -17.26 -66.54 -28.93
C SER A 600 -18.73 -66.31 -28.61
N CYS A 601 -19.05 -66.33 -27.32
CA CYS A 601 -20.37 -65.95 -26.81
C CYS A 601 -20.67 -64.48 -27.17
N PRO A 602 -21.96 -64.10 -27.30
CA PRO A 602 -22.35 -62.69 -27.33
C PRO A 602 -21.71 -61.93 -26.17
N ALA A 603 -21.27 -60.71 -26.43
CA ALA A 603 -20.70 -59.85 -25.39
C ALA A 603 -21.70 -59.69 -24.25
N ILE A 604 -21.29 -60.09 -23.05
CA ILE A 604 -22.10 -60.08 -21.83
C ILE A 604 -21.88 -58.73 -21.15
N ARG A 605 -22.97 -58.02 -20.90
CA ARG A 605 -22.94 -56.84 -20.03
C ARG A 605 -23.03 -57.33 -18.59
N LEU A 606 -21.96 -57.10 -17.85
CA LEU A 606 -21.88 -57.41 -16.43
C LEU A 606 -21.66 -56.10 -15.66
N PRO A 607 -22.16 -56.01 -14.42
CA PRO A 607 -21.83 -54.90 -13.54
C PRO A 607 -20.31 -54.71 -13.37
N GLU A 608 -19.88 -53.53 -12.94
CA GLU A 608 -18.48 -53.31 -12.57
C GLU A 608 -18.13 -54.20 -11.35
N ASP A 609 -17.29 -55.21 -11.55
CA ASP A 609 -16.75 -56.09 -10.52
C ASP A 609 -15.46 -56.74 -11.03
N ASP A 610 -14.74 -57.41 -10.14
CA ASP A 610 -13.74 -58.39 -10.54
C ASP A 610 -14.42 -59.74 -10.69
N TYR A 611 -14.10 -60.46 -11.75
CA TYR A 611 -14.78 -61.70 -12.10
C TYR A 611 -13.81 -62.86 -12.14
N LEU A 612 -14.20 -63.97 -11.51
CA LEU A 612 -13.63 -65.27 -11.80
C LEU A 612 -14.52 -65.94 -12.86
N VAL A 613 -13.94 -66.27 -14.00
CA VAL A 613 -14.63 -67.01 -15.07
C VAL A 613 -14.06 -68.42 -15.09
N GLU A 614 -14.90 -69.41 -14.88
CA GLU A 614 -14.53 -70.82 -14.74
C GLU A 614 -15.22 -71.63 -15.82
N GLU A 615 -14.49 -72.53 -16.46
CA GLU A 615 -15.09 -73.58 -17.26
C GLU A 615 -15.41 -74.79 -16.37
N LEU A 616 -16.68 -75.16 -16.30
CA LEU A 616 -17.08 -76.35 -15.55
C LEU A 616 -16.71 -77.61 -16.34
N ASP A 617 -16.10 -78.58 -15.64
CA ASP A 617 -15.60 -79.82 -16.23
C ASP A 617 -16.71 -80.56 -17.03
N PRO A 618 -16.57 -80.68 -18.37
CA PRO A 618 -17.51 -81.39 -19.22
C PRO A 618 -17.34 -82.91 -19.22
N LEU A 619 -16.42 -83.47 -18.40
CA LEU A 619 -16.00 -84.88 -18.30
C LEU A 619 -15.29 -85.44 -19.55
N ARG A 620 -15.63 -84.94 -20.75
CA ARG A 620 -15.02 -85.33 -22.03
C ARG A 620 -13.73 -84.59 -22.35
N PHE A 621 -13.61 -83.39 -21.82
CA PHE A 621 -12.52 -82.46 -22.10
C PHE A 621 -11.92 -81.96 -20.80
N ARG A 622 -10.61 -81.77 -20.77
CA ARG A 622 -9.93 -81.00 -19.72
C ARG A 622 -9.69 -79.61 -20.23
N ALA A 623 -10.03 -78.60 -19.43
CA ALA A 623 -9.42 -77.29 -19.63
C ALA A 623 -7.93 -77.39 -19.30
N VAL A 624 -7.09 -77.04 -20.28
CA VAL A 624 -5.63 -77.06 -20.14
C VAL A 624 -5.04 -75.66 -20.07
N GLN A 625 -5.81 -74.67 -20.53
CA GLN A 625 -5.41 -73.28 -20.53
C GLN A 625 -6.63 -72.38 -20.53
N SER A 626 -6.62 -71.41 -19.63
CA SER A 626 -7.50 -70.25 -19.61
C SER A 626 -6.64 -68.99 -19.68
N GLU A 627 -7.05 -68.02 -20.47
CA GLU A 627 -6.39 -66.71 -20.56
C GLU A 627 -7.45 -65.63 -20.49
N SER A 628 -7.24 -64.61 -19.68
CA SER A 628 -8.06 -63.40 -19.69
C SER A 628 -7.24 -62.20 -20.15
N GLY A 629 -7.94 -61.17 -20.61
CA GLY A 629 -7.30 -59.96 -21.06
C GLY A 629 -8.28 -58.98 -21.69
N TYR A 630 -7.72 -57.87 -22.14
CA TYR A 630 -8.43 -56.73 -22.67
C TYR A 630 -8.18 -56.61 -24.17
N VAL A 631 -9.25 -56.47 -24.96
CA VAL A 631 -9.16 -56.18 -26.39
C VAL A 631 -9.55 -54.72 -26.60
N GLY A 632 -8.64 -53.91 -27.12
CA GLY A 632 -8.86 -52.48 -27.36
C GLY A 632 -8.30 -52.00 -28.69
N ASP A 633 -8.26 -50.68 -28.86
CA ASP A 633 -7.74 -50.02 -30.07
C ASP A 633 -6.26 -50.33 -30.33
N PHE A 634 -5.52 -50.76 -29.30
CA PHE A 634 -4.10 -51.10 -29.35
C PHE A 634 -3.83 -52.62 -29.28
N GLY A 635 -4.84 -53.47 -29.49
CA GLY A 635 -4.71 -54.93 -29.52
C GLY A 635 -5.02 -55.62 -28.20
N TRP A 636 -4.56 -56.88 -28.07
CA TRP A 636 -4.76 -57.74 -26.89
C TRP A 636 -3.74 -57.43 -25.79
N GLN A 637 -4.22 -57.23 -24.58
CA GLN A 637 -3.41 -57.08 -23.36
C GLN A 637 -3.81 -58.20 -22.38
N GLN A 638 -2.87 -59.09 -22.06
CA GLN A 638 -3.13 -60.25 -21.20
C GLN A 638 -3.21 -59.83 -19.73
N ALA A 639 -4.22 -60.30 -19.00
CA ALA A 639 -4.47 -59.93 -17.61
C ALA A 639 -4.26 -61.09 -16.62
N ASP A 640 -4.67 -62.32 -16.98
CA ASP A 640 -4.49 -63.51 -16.14
C ASP A 640 -4.37 -64.79 -16.98
N THR A 641 -3.80 -65.83 -16.38
CA THR A 641 -3.69 -67.17 -16.97
C THR A 641 -3.93 -68.26 -15.95
N GLY A 642 -4.64 -69.30 -16.34
CA GLY A 642 -4.87 -70.49 -15.50
C GLY A 642 -5.05 -71.76 -16.35
N ALA A 643 -5.61 -72.79 -15.72
CA ALA A 643 -5.93 -74.04 -16.40
C ALA A 643 -7.41 -74.09 -16.81
N ASP A 644 -8.32 -73.93 -15.84
CA ASP A 644 -9.77 -74.05 -15.97
C ASP A 644 -10.53 -72.77 -15.58
N SER A 645 -9.81 -71.75 -15.15
CA SER A 645 -10.39 -70.50 -14.65
C SER A 645 -9.43 -69.33 -14.86
N ALA A 646 -9.96 -68.13 -15.07
CA ALA A 646 -9.16 -66.92 -15.19
C ALA A 646 -9.90 -65.74 -14.54
N LYS A 647 -9.15 -64.85 -13.90
CA LYS A 647 -9.66 -63.62 -13.31
C LYS A 647 -9.64 -62.49 -14.31
N ILE A 648 -10.63 -61.61 -14.28
CA ILE A 648 -10.69 -60.43 -15.14
C ILE A 648 -11.46 -59.30 -14.46
N SER A 649 -10.93 -58.08 -14.51
CA SER A 649 -11.62 -56.91 -13.94
C SER A 649 -12.46 -56.20 -14.99
N LEU A 650 -13.70 -55.85 -14.65
CA LEU A 650 -14.62 -55.07 -15.49
C LEU A 650 -14.82 -53.63 -14.97
N ARG A 651 -13.81 -53.02 -14.35
CA ARG A 651 -13.86 -51.66 -13.78
C ARG A 651 -13.17 -50.60 -14.66
N LEU A 652 -13.54 -50.54 -15.94
CA LEU A 652 -12.79 -49.77 -16.95
C LEU A 652 -12.84 -48.25 -16.74
N SER A 653 -13.95 -47.72 -16.22
CA SER A 653 -14.14 -46.28 -16.03
C SER A 653 -13.22 -45.67 -14.95
N GLN A 654 -12.69 -46.50 -14.05
CA GLN A 654 -11.82 -46.09 -12.94
C GLN A 654 -10.33 -46.25 -13.27
N MET A 655 -9.99 -46.87 -14.41
CA MET A 655 -8.60 -47.10 -14.81
C MET A 655 -7.92 -45.79 -15.25
N ARG A 656 -6.68 -45.58 -14.82
CA ARG A 656 -5.86 -44.40 -15.16
C ARG A 656 -5.08 -44.60 -16.46
N PRO A 657 -4.65 -43.51 -17.13
CA PRO A 657 -3.77 -43.62 -18.28
C PRO A 657 -2.53 -44.47 -17.97
N GLY A 658 -2.30 -45.50 -18.80
CA GLY A 658 -1.18 -46.44 -18.65
C GLY A 658 -1.50 -47.71 -17.84
N GLU A 659 -2.69 -47.83 -17.24
CA GLU A 659 -3.13 -49.06 -16.59
C GLU A 659 -3.68 -50.07 -17.62
N GLU A 660 -3.48 -51.38 -17.36
CA GLU A 660 -4.03 -52.44 -18.20
C GLU A 660 -5.56 -52.40 -18.22
N GLY A 661 -6.14 -52.43 -19.43
CA GLY A 661 -7.59 -52.30 -19.63
C GLY A 661 -8.06 -50.87 -19.89
N TYR A 662 -7.22 -49.85 -19.68
CA TYR A 662 -7.57 -48.45 -19.90
C TYR A 662 -8.14 -48.17 -21.31
N ASP A 663 -7.61 -48.81 -22.36
CA ASP A 663 -8.06 -48.67 -23.78
C ASP A 663 -8.98 -49.81 -24.25
N ALA A 664 -9.50 -50.64 -23.35
CA ALA A 664 -10.28 -51.81 -23.71
C ALA A 664 -11.64 -51.44 -24.34
N SER A 665 -11.96 -52.10 -25.45
CA SER A 665 -13.31 -52.17 -26.00
C SER A 665 -14.17 -53.25 -25.32
N TYR A 666 -13.55 -54.36 -24.92
CA TYR A 666 -14.15 -55.42 -24.13
C TYR A 666 -13.06 -56.24 -23.43
N ALA A 667 -13.42 -56.88 -22.33
CA ALA A 667 -12.64 -57.95 -21.73
C ALA A 667 -13.00 -59.27 -22.41
N LYS A 668 -12.01 -60.15 -22.56
CA LYS A 668 -12.22 -61.49 -23.09
C LYS A 668 -11.57 -62.52 -22.17
N VAL A 669 -12.26 -63.63 -21.94
CA VAL A 669 -11.68 -64.84 -21.37
C VAL A 669 -11.76 -65.95 -22.42
N SER A 670 -10.60 -66.52 -22.75
CA SER A 670 -10.44 -67.59 -23.72
C SER A 670 -10.09 -68.91 -23.01
N PHE A 671 -10.72 -70.01 -23.42
CA PHE A 671 -10.44 -71.35 -22.90
C PHE A 671 -9.99 -72.30 -24.02
N LYS A 672 -9.02 -73.16 -23.70
CA LYS A 672 -8.49 -74.20 -24.58
C LYS A 672 -8.44 -75.53 -23.84
N ASN A 673 -8.81 -76.60 -24.54
CA ASN A 673 -8.95 -77.92 -23.95
C ASN A 673 -8.11 -78.99 -24.65
N GLU A 674 -7.88 -80.07 -23.91
CA GLU A 674 -7.48 -81.37 -24.43
C GLU A 674 -8.61 -82.39 -24.26
N LYS A 675 -8.56 -83.43 -25.10
CA LYS A 675 -9.48 -84.57 -25.06
C LYS A 675 -9.03 -85.57 -23.98
N ILE A 676 -9.93 -86.02 -23.10
CA ILE A 676 -9.59 -86.99 -22.03
C ILE A 676 -10.32 -88.34 -22.20
N ASP A 677 -11.65 -88.38 -22.27
CA ASP A 677 -12.43 -89.64 -22.18
C ASP A 677 -13.82 -89.54 -22.81
N TRP A 678 -14.12 -90.42 -23.78
CA TRP A 678 -15.42 -90.50 -24.47
C TRP A 678 -16.35 -91.58 -23.90
N SER A 679 -15.90 -92.41 -22.97
CA SER A 679 -16.72 -93.46 -22.36
C SER A 679 -17.82 -92.91 -21.45
N ARG A 680 -17.81 -91.60 -21.16
CA ARG A 680 -18.74 -90.90 -20.27
C ARG A 680 -19.73 -90.03 -21.02
N CYS A 681 -21.01 -90.09 -20.62
CA CYS A 681 -21.99 -89.08 -20.97
C CYS A 681 -21.60 -87.74 -20.33
N SER A 682 -21.56 -86.66 -21.11
CA SER A 682 -21.36 -85.31 -20.59
C SER A 682 -22.53 -85.00 -19.64
N HIS A 683 -22.25 -84.95 -18.34
CA HIS A 683 -23.25 -84.53 -17.35
C HIS A 683 -23.60 -83.05 -17.53
N THR A 684 -22.72 -82.27 -18.14
CA THR A 684 -22.92 -80.86 -18.45
C THR A 684 -24.01 -80.67 -19.52
N ASP A 685 -24.18 -81.62 -20.46
CA ASP A 685 -25.29 -81.58 -21.43
C ASP A 685 -26.65 -81.76 -20.73
N LEU A 686 -26.71 -82.57 -19.67
CA LEU A 686 -27.89 -82.73 -18.81
C LEU A 686 -28.15 -81.46 -17.99
N ILE A 687 -27.11 -80.91 -17.34
CA ILE A 687 -27.20 -79.69 -16.53
C ILE A 687 -27.61 -78.47 -17.38
N ILE A 688 -27.05 -78.29 -18.57
CA ILE A 688 -27.41 -77.20 -19.49
C ILE A 688 -28.85 -77.34 -19.96
N ASN A 689 -29.29 -78.57 -20.30
CA ASN A 689 -30.69 -78.80 -20.69
C ASN A 689 -31.67 -78.58 -19.52
N MET A 690 -31.25 -78.82 -18.27
CA MET A 690 -32.03 -78.49 -17.08
C MET A 690 -32.07 -76.98 -16.82
N LEU A 691 -30.92 -76.30 -16.84
CA LEU A 691 -30.81 -74.85 -16.62
C LEU A 691 -31.52 -74.04 -17.72
N LYS A 692 -31.43 -74.45 -19.00
CA LYS A 692 -32.19 -73.81 -20.11
C LYS A 692 -33.70 -74.02 -19.99
N LYS A 693 -34.14 -75.08 -19.30
CA LYS A 693 -35.57 -75.34 -19.01
C LYS A 693 -36.07 -74.45 -17.87
N GLU A 694 -35.24 -74.21 -16.86
CA GLU A 694 -35.54 -73.33 -15.74
C GLU A 694 -35.48 -71.84 -16.12
N ALA A 695 -34.55 -71.42 -16.99
CA ALA A 695 -34.44 -70.02 -17.46
C ALA A 695 -35.54 -69.58 -18.45
N LYS A 696 -36.41 -70.50 -18.89
CA LYS A 696 -37.63 -70.19 -19.67
C LYS A 696 -38.88 -70.05 -18.78
N ARG A 697 -38.73 -70.18 -17.47
CA ARG A 697 -39.70 -69.74 -16.45
C ARG A 697 -39.20 -68.44 -15.84
#